data_AF-A0A7V1Q1W6-F1
#
_entry.id   AF-A0A7V1Q1W6-F1
#
_cell.length_a   1.000
_cell.length_b   1.000
_cell.length_c   1.000
_cell.angle_alpha   90.00
_cell.angle_beta   90.00
_cell.angle_gamma   90.00
#
_symmetry.space_group_name_H-M   'P 1'
#
loop_
_entity.id
_entity.type
_entity.pdbx_description
1 polymer ?
#
loop_
_entity_poly.entity_id
_entity_poly.type
_entity_poly.pdbx_seq_one_letter_code
_entity_poly.pdbx_strand_id
1 'polypeptide(L)'
;MKFARLMTLISCAGLAAPALAQDSVSSTGAGDALDAYTASTQVVKYTAKMTPFTSAVGDSYGIVPLVKASASLPIDPFFNHLISGQAMSRHILPNTLSSGTYADWSTGGPGVNPTNNSAPGSVNLPGGSLFSTAVSFAEFGNSANNIIAGLVTFDPANPATLYVDRIVAATNQSTSTPDTDNSQFGMGVIDANLNLSFRADGFGTLGGNRLTATNIFRVNAELRANGTLNEINNSGGTDAAATERLLTNNATNHSPPTQIPEADGGPSAFGPNFLSQHVHNDYMSATTAHLTSTFAGLTSATDHRGTFGYAPITPFGGTDVGTAIALERINGTDTVDLGIYGLDAIGTPTSVAVFQAPTMIPDGIDPYIAPFAEFQLYRSQMAFRGPSGAAALSTNANGDVLAAAVFDIACVNCGGLTYGGGAGTAPIQGISVLSFDPADPAGTQSWTLAAWVDGDTGVGKPIRDGSGTVIGELTPIAVFGVAGPSISGVSMDAAGNIYFLSPFLDYGPDGMIGTADDDFDTGIFRAIYDPILGGYDLDLLIQTGQVFTSANTGLDYVITFLDIADANSSSSGTFFGHNTTYDGFPGLADPADPANHFNLGGLTFAASMIYDSNADGLFDTLTGDENYSYLFYVQPLGGSNITDCNNNGIDDAIDIANGTSTDLNGDGIPDECPGQSTRLCADVNNNGVVEASDFSAWIAAFNTLNYRADQNGGGLGAVTAADFTAWIANFNLGAGGPTCLN
;
A
#
# COMPACT_ATOMS: atom_id res chain seq x y z
N MET A 1 -59.49 -20.32 30.04
CA MET A 1 -59.22 -20.88 28.70
C MET A 1 -57.71 -20.73 28.48
N LYS A 2 -56.90 -21.76 28.71
CA LYS A 2 -56.50 -22.84 27.77
C LYS A 2 -55.89 -22.21 26.49
N PHE A 3 -54.62 -22.35 26.13
CA PHE A 3 -53.68 -23.46 26.26
C PHE A 3 -52.21 -22.99 26.26
N ALA A 4 -51.36 -23.72 26.97
CA ALA A 4 -49.90 -23.69 26.87
C ALA A 4 -49.42 -24.12 25.48
N ARG A 5 -48.31 -23.54 25.01
CA ARG A 5 -47.53 -24.08 23.88
C ARG A 5 -46.09 -24.34 24.31
N LEU A 6 -45.80 -25.64 24.23
CA LEU A 6 -44.57 -26.40 24.35
C LEU A 6 -43.40 -25.74 23.59
N MET A 7 -42.26 -25.54 24.27
CA MET A 7 -40.95 -25.42 23.63
C MET A 7 -40.68 -26.71 22.85
N THR A 8 -40.36 -26.58 21.56
CA THR A 8 -39.73 -27.64 20.78
C THR A 8 -38.48 -27.03 20.18
N LEU A 9 -37.32 -27.40 20.72
CA LEU A 9 -36.04 -27.26 20.05
C LEU A 9 -36.16 -27.94 18.68
N ILE A 10 -36.07 -27.16 17.61
CA ILE A 10 -35.65 -27.66 16.31
C ILE A 10 -34.27 -27.06 16.11
N SER A 11 -33.26 -27.88 16.37
CA SER A 11 -31.91 -27.73 15.84
C SER A 11 -31.99 -27.84 14.32
N CYS A 12 -32.20 -26.72 13.63
CA CYS A 12 -31.71 -26.60 12.27
C CYS A 12 -30.24 -26.22 12.38
N ALA A 13 -29.37 -27.18 12.09
CA ALA A 13 -27.99 -26.91 11.73
C ALA A 13 -28.01 -25.90 10.57
N GLY A 14 -27.76 -24.63 10.90
CA GLY A 14 -27.42 -23.64 9.91
C GLY A 14 -26.11 -24.07 9.29
N LEU A 15 -26.13 -24.34 7.98
CA LEU A 15 -24.92 -24.46 7.17
C LEU A 15 -24.11 -23.17 7.41
N ALA A 16 -23.03 -23.29 8.17
CA ALA A 16 -21.99 -22.27 8.20
C ALA A 16 -21.48 -22.16 6.77
N ALA A 17 -21.68 -21.00 6.14
CA ALA A 17 -21.06 -20.70 4.86
C ALA A 17 -19.54 -20.75 5.08
N PRO A 18 -18.78 -21.56 4.32
CA PRO A 18 -17.33 -21.47 4.35
C PRO A 18 -16.94 -20.11 3.75
N ALA A 19 -16.24 -19.31 4.55
CA ALA A 19 -15.56 -18.11 4.11
C ALA A 19 -14.20 -18.50 3.48
N LEU A 20 -13.64 -17.66 2.62
CA LEU A 20 -12.79 -18.00 1.47
C LEU A 20 -11.68 -16.86 1.34
N ALA A 21 -10.34 -17.08 1.13
CA ALA A 21 -9.22 -16.05 0.93
C ALA A 21 -8.51 -15.95 -0.45
N GLN A 22 -7.83 -14.85 -0.76
CA GLN A 22 -7.30 -14.60 -2.12
C GLN A 22 -5.78 -14.61 -2.31
N ASP A 23 -4.96 -14.59 -1.27
CA ASP A 23 -3.54 -14.99 -1.37
C ASP A 23 -3.48 -16.53 -1.48
N SER A 24 -3.70 -17.00 -2.71
CA SER A 24 -3.84 -18.41 -3.09
C SER A 24 -3.51 -18.61 -4.55
N VAL A 25 -3.20 -19.86 -4.87
CA VAL A 25 -3.07 -20.38 -6.23
C VAL A 25 -4.08 -21.51 -6.47
N SER A 26 -4.44 -21.74 -7.72
CA SER A 26 -5.38 -22.80 -8.07
C SER A 26 -4.84 -24.18 -7.75
N SER A 27 -5.70 -25.02 -7.18
CA SER A 27 -5.46 -26.48 -7.07
C SER A 27 -5.53 -27.20 -8.43
N THR A 28 -5.91 -26.51 -9.50
CA THR A 28 -6.14 -27.07 -10.84
C THR A 28 -5.25 -26.47 -11.93
N GLY A 29 -4.49 -25.40 -11.62
CA GLY A 29 -3.71 -24.62 -12.59
C GLY A 29 -4.56 -23.77 -13.56
N ALA A 30 -5.87 -23.63 -13.32
CA ALA A 30 -6.77 -22.83 -14.17
C ALA A 30 -6.92 -21.37 -13.69
N GLY A 31 -6.10 -20.96 -12.71
CA GLY A 31 -6.25 -19.73 -11.96
C GLY A 31 -7.44 -19.75 -10.99
N ASP A 32 -7.45 -18.90 -9.97
CA ASP A 32 -8.46 -18.91 -8.90
C ASP A 32 -9.11 -17.55 -8.60
N ALA A 33 -8.92 -16.55 -9.48
CA ALA A 33 -9.61 -15.28 -9.39
C ALA A 33 -11.13 -15.45 -9.29
N LEU A 34 -11.78 -14.63 -8.47
CA LEU A 34 -13.23 -14.68 -8.29
C LEU A 34 -13.95 -13.89 -9.38
N ASP A 35 -15.01 -14.46 -9.96
CA ASP A 35 -15.86 -13.76 -10.91
C ASP A 35 -16.71 -12.67 -10.19
N ALA A 36 -16.58 -11.42 -10.63
CA ALA A 36 -17.33 -10.27 -10.12
C ALA A 36 -18.85 -10.41 -10.31
N TYR A 37 -19.30 -11.26 -11.23
CA TYR A 37 -20.71 -11.46 -11.56
C TYR A 37 -21.34 -12.66 -10.86
N THR A 38 -20.55 -13.42 -10.09
CA THR A 38 -21.06 -14.57 -9.33
C THR A 38 -21.74 -14.08 -8.04
N ALA A 39 -23.03 -14.38 -7.91
CA ALA A 39 -23.84 -13.93 -6.78
C ALA A 39 -23.31 -14.43 -5.42
N SER A 40 -22.79 -15.66 -5.34
CA SER A 40 -22.30 -16.24 -4.09
C SER A 40 -20.92 -15.73 -3.63
N THR A 41 -20.28 -14.87 -4.42
CA THR A 41 -18.94 -14.32 -4.15
C THR A 41 -18.94 -12.79 -4.22
N GLN A 42 -20.09 -12.16 -4.00
CA GLN A 42 -20.22 -10.69 -3.96
C GLN A 42 -19.57 -10.11 -2.70
N VAL A 43 -19.60 -10.85 -1.59
CA VAL A 43 -18.89 -10.50 -0.35
C VAL A 43 -18.19 -11.76 0.16
N VAL A 44 -16.87 -11.68 0.33
CA VAL A 44 -16.03 -12.83 0.65
C VAL A 44 -15.01 -12.44 1.71
N LYS A 45 -14.87 -13.26 2.76
CA LYS A 45 -14.10 -12.93 3.97
C LYS A 45 -12.93 -13.87 4.20
N TYR A 46 -11.78 -13.30 4.52
CA TYR A 46 -10.57 -14.08 4.76
C TYR A 46 -9.45 -13.45 5.57
N THR A 47 -8.53 -14.29 6.03
CA THR A 47 -7.22 -13.84 6.48
C THR A 47 -6.24 -13.61 5.34
N ALA A 48 -5.41 -12.59 5.49
CA ALA A 48 -4.23 -12.32 4.67
C ALA A 48 -3.05 -12.08 5.61
N LYS A 49 -1.96 -12.84 5.45
CA LYS A 49 -0.81 -12.87 6.35
C LYS A 49 0.34 -12.14 5.68
N MET A 50 0.90 -11.18 6.40
CA MET A 50 1.97 -10.35 5.89
C MET A 50 3.29 -11.08 5.89
N THR A 51 4.03 -10.97 4.79
CA THR A 51 5.42 -11.38 4.69
C THR A 51 6.30 -10.21 5.16
N PRO A 52 7.15 -10.39 6.17
CA PRO A 52 8.07 -9.34 6.62
C PRO A 52 9.11 -8.99 5.54
N PHE A 53 9.48 -7.71 5.47
CA PHE A 53 10.63 -7.22 4.71
C PHE A 53 11.20 -5.96 5.35
N THR A 54 12.41 -5.58 4.94
CA THR A 54 13.10 -4.41 5.45
C THR A 54 13.35 -3.43 4.31
N SER A 55 13.09 -2.13 4.54
CA SER A 55 13.44 -1.09 3.57
C SER A 55 14.94 -0.81 3.53
N ALA A 56 15.39 -0.03 2.55
CA ALA A 56 16.81 0.31 2.41
C ALA A 56 17.39 1.02 3.65
N VAL A 57 16.59 1.82 4.36
CA VAL A 57 17.04 2.48 5.59
C VAL A 57 16.96 1.61 6.86
N GLY A 58 16.50 0.36 6.75
CA GLY A 58 16.44 -0.58 7.87
C GLY A 58 15.09 -0.66 8.58
N ASP A 59 14.03 -0.05 8.04
CA ASP A 59 12.71 -0.06 8.66
C ASP A 59 11.94 -1.34 8.33
N SER A 60 11.22 -1.89 9.32
CA SER A 60 10.52 -3.17 9.21
C SER A 60 9.08 -3.00 8.76
N TYR A 61 8.73 -3.65 7.66
CA TYR A 61 7.41 -3.63 7.05
C TYR A 61 6.89 -5.04 6.79
N GLY A 62 5.59 -5.13 6.54
CA GLY A 62 4.94 -6.33 6.04
C GLY A 62 4.36 -6.03 4.68
N ILE A 63 4.37 -7.01 3.78
CA ILE A 63 3.70 -6.96 2.48
C ILE A 63 2.73 -8.13 2.34
N VAL A 64 1.59 -7.91 1.70
CA VAL A 64 0.68 -8.99 1.33
C VAL A 64 -0.06 -8.68 0.02
N PRO A 65 -0.23 -9.67 -0.89
CA PRO A 65 -1.17 -9.57 -2.01
C PRO A 65 -2.60 -9.59 -1.46
N LEU A 66 -3.12 -8.41 -1.12
CA LEU A 66 -4.31 -8.25 -0.30
C LEU A 66 -5.60 -8.65 -1.02
N VAL A 67 -5.85 -8.11 -2.21
CA VAL A 67 -7.08 -8.36 -2.98
C VAL A 67 -6.74 -8.65 -4.44
N LYS A 68 -7.10 -9.84 -4.92
CA LYS A 68 -6.93 -10.24 -6.32
C LYS A 68 -8.01 -9.57 -7.18
N ALA A 69 -7.62 -9.03 -8.33
CA ALA A 69 -8.60 -8.56 -9.32
C ALA A 69 -9.51 -9.72 -9.77
N SER A 70 -10.72 -9.39 -10.22
CA SER A 70 -11.73 -10.38 -10.58
C SER A 70 -11.35 -11.19 -11.81
N ALA A 71 -11.91 -12.39 -11.94
CA ALA A 71 -11.69 -13.27 -13.08
C ALA A 71 -11.97 -12.54 -14.40
N SER A 72 -11.11 -12.81 -15.37
CA SER A 72 -11.24 -12.23 -16.71
C SER A 72 -12.51 -12.72 -17.42
N LEU A 73 -12.94 -12.03 -18.49
CA LEU A 73 -14.05 -12.55 -19.27
C LEU A 73 -13.60 -13.82 -20.02
N PRO A 74 -14.50 -14.75 -20.39
CA PRO A 74 -14.14 -16.02 -21.03
C PRO A 74 -13.39 -15.90 -22.37
N ILE A 75 -13.34 -14.70 -22.95
CA ILE A 75 -12.64 -14.40 -24.20
C ILE A 75 -11.22 -13.85 -23.98
N ASP A 76 -10.88 -13.49 -22.74
CA ASP A 76 -9.60 -12.91 -22.39
C ASP A 76 -8.60 -14.01 -22.03
N PRO A 77 -7.31 -13.89 -22.43
CA PRO A 77 -6.32 -14.94 -22.23
C PRO A 77 -5.67 -14.93 -20.83
N PHE A 78 -6.07 -14.01 -19.95
CA PHE A 78 -5.47 -13.78 -18.64
C PHE A 78 -6.31 -14.42 -17.52
N PHE A 79 -5.74 -14.68 -16.35
CA PHE A 79 -6.52 -15.21 -15.22
C PHE A 79 -7.44 -14.16 -14.59
N ASN A 80 -7.06 -12.88 -14.59
CA ASN A 80 -7.86 -11.81 -14.03
C ASN A 80 -7.75 -10.49 -14.81
N HIS A 81 -8.62 -9.54 -14.44
CA HIS A 81 -8.62 -8.18 -14.96
C HIS A 81 -7.41 -7.37 -14.51
N LEU A 82 -7.10 -6.31 -15.27
CA LEU A 82 -6.09 -5.32 -14.87
C LEU A 82 -6.72 -4.32 -13.89
N ILE A 83 -5.91 -3.84 -12.96
CA ILE A 83 -6.32 -2.79 -12.02
C ILE A 83 -6.07 -1.42 -12.65
N SER A 84 -7.04 -0.52 -12.46
CA SER A 84 -6.96 0.90 -12.80
C SER A 84 -6.99 1.72 -11.50
N GLY A 85 -7.66 2.87 -11.47
CA GLY A 85 -7.59 3.76 -10.31
C GLY A 85 -7.87 3.03 -9.00
N GLN A 86 -7.08 3.37 -7.98
CA GLN A 86 -7.03 2.73 -6.68
C GLN A 86 -7.06 3.78 -5.58
N ALA A 87 -7.57 3.42 -4.42
CA ALA A 87 -7.66 4.29 -3.26
C ALA A 87 -7.72 3.49 -1.95
N MET A 88 -7.26 4.11 -0.88
CA MET A 88 -7.47 3.68 0.49
C MET A 88 -7.97 4.84 1.34
N SER A 89 -8.60 4.51 2.47
CA SER A 89 -9.11 5.50 3.40
C SER A 89 -8.00 6.28 4.06
N ARG A 90 -8.24 7.58 4.26
CA ARG A 90 -7.30 8.44 5.00
C ARG A 90 -7.23 8.07 6.49
N HIS A 91 -8.31 7.50 7.03
CA HIS A 91 -8.38 7.11 8.44
C HIS A 91 -8.14 5.63 8.69
N ILE A 92 -7.64 5.35 9.90
CA ILE A 92 -7.67 4.04 10.54
C ILE A 92 -8.55 4.16 11.78
N LEU A 93 -9.69 3.47 11.79
CA LEU A 93 -10.69 3.60 12.86
C LEU A 93 -10.75 2.33 13.73
N PRO A 94 -11.16 2.44 15.01
CA PRO A 94 -11.53 1.26 15.78
C PRO A 94 -12.59 0.43 15.03
N ASN A 95 -12.36 -0.88 14.92
CA ASN A 95 -13.23 -1.74 14.14
C ASN A 95 -14.63 -1.83 14.76
N THR A 96 -15.63 -1.42 13.97
CA THR A 96 -17.06 -1.59 14.28
C THR A 96 -17.80 -2.41 13.23
N LEU A 97 -17.17 -2.69 12.08
CA LEU A 97 -17.80 -3.22 10.88
C LEU A 97 -17.54 -4.73 10.71
N SER A 98 -16.32 -5.17 11.00
CA SER A 98 -15.94 -6.58 10.84
C SER A 98 -16.51 -7.45 11.94
N SER A 99 -17.13 -8.56 11.54
CA SER A 99 -17.58 -9.62 12.43
C SER A 99 -17.56 -10.99 11.74
N GLY A 100 -17.58 -12.04 12.56
CA GLY A 100 -17.78 -13.41 12.10
C GLY A 100 -16.49 -14.21 11.90
N THR A 101 -16.57 -15.17 10.98
CA THR A 101 -15.54 -16.16 10.69
C THR A 101 -14.92 -15.87 9.33
N TYR A 102 -13.60 -16.03 9.25
CA TYR A 102 -12.78 -15.77 8.07
C TYR A 102 -12.16 -17.08 7.58
N ALA A 103 -11.99 -17.22 6.28
CA ALA A 103 -11.13 -18.27 5.73
C ALA A 103 -9.72 -18.16 6.26
N ASP A 104 -9.08 -19.30 6.48
CA ASP A 104 -7.66 -19.35 6.82
C ASP A 104 -6.96 -20.58 6.26
N TRP A 105 -5.71 -20.39 5.84
CA TRP A 105 -4.80 -21.44 5.37
C TRP A 105 -3.35 -21.00 5.55
N SER A 106 -2.46 -21.98 5.35
CA SER A 106 -1.02 -21.86 5.52
C SER A 106 -0.25 -22.65 4.44
N THR A 107 -0.91 -23.07 3.37
CA THR A 107 -0.32 -23.82 2.25
C THR A 107 -1.02 -23.45 0.94
N GLY A 108 -0.34 -23.56 -0.20
CA GLY A 108 -0.95 -23.41 -1.53
C GLY A 108 -2.02 -24.47 -1.83
N GLY A 109 -3.02 -24.09 -2.63
CA GLY A 109 -4.14 -24.94 -3.06
C GLY A 109 -5.49 -24.61 -2.40
N PRO A 110 -5.60 -24.56 -1.06
CA PRO A 110 -6.73 -23.94 -0.37
C PRO A 110 -6.89 -22.46 -0.76
N GLY A 111 -8.13 -22.00 -0.87
CA GLY A 111 -8.39 -20.71 -1.51
C GLY A 111 -9.86 -20.29 -1.45
N VAL A 112 -10.16 -19.08 -1.94
CA VAL A 112 -11.54 -18.56 -1.97
C VAL A 112 -12.41 -19.27 -3.00
N ASN A 113 -11.82 -19.75 -4.07
CA ASN A 113 -12.57 -20.07 -5.26
C ASN A 113 -13.22 -21.43 -5.06
N PRO A 114 -14.55 -21.52 -5.01
CA PRO A 114 -15.23 -22.79 -4.72
C PRO A 114 -15.03 -23.83 -5.82
N THR A 115 -14.57 -23.42 -7.00
CA THR A 115 -14.33 -24.29 -8.16
C THR A 115 -12.86 -24.66 -8.29
N ASN A 116 -11.98 -23.68 -8.08
CA ASN A 116 -10.56 -23.81 -8.45
C ASN A 116 -9.63 -24.03 -7.24
N ASN A 117 -10.16 -23.96 -6.01
CA ASN A 117 -9.41 -24.25 -4.80
C ASN A 117 -10.03 -25.40 -3.99
N SER A 118 -9.22 -26.06 -3.18
CA SER A 118 -9.74 -26.89 -2.09
C SER A 118 -10.33 -26.01 -0.98
N ALA A 119 -11.28 -26.54 -0.21
CA ALA A 119 -11.90 -25.79 0.88
C ALA A 119 -10.84 -25.38 1.94
N PRO A 120 -10.81 -24.10 2.36
CA PRO A 120 -9.89 -23.63 3.38
C PRO A 120 -10.34 -24.01 4.80
N GLY A 121 -9.45 -23.80 5.76
CA GLY A 121 -9.81 -23.73 7.17
C GLY A 121 -10.57 -22.45 7.48
N SER A 122 -10.84 -22.24 8.78
CA SER A 122 -11.56 -21.06 9.24
C SER A 122 -11.08 -20.60 10.60
N VAL A 123 -11.01 -19.29 10.79
CA VAL A 123 -10.65 -18.63 12.06
C VAL A 123 -11.70 -17.58 12.41
N ASN A 124 -11.92 -17.36 13.71
CA ASN A 124 -12.76 -16.25 14.15
C ASN A 124 -11.94 -14.98 14.28
N LEU A 125 -12.59 -13.84 14.07
CA LEU A 125 -12.00 -12.56 14.40
C LEU A 125 -11.56 -12.55 15.88
N PRO A 126 -10.36 -12.05 16.23
CA PRO A 126 -9.88 -11.99 17.60
C PRO A 126 -10.80 -11.15 18.48
N GLY A 127 -10.85 -11.47 19.78
CA GLY A 127 -11.44 -10.56 20.76
C GLY A 127 -10.42 -9.51 21.17
N GLY A 128 -10.68 -8.22 20.95
CA GLY A 128 -9.72 -7.17 21.29
C GLY A 128 -10.03 -5.79 20.69
N SER A 129 -9.09 -4.87 20.86
CA SER A 129 -9.10 -3.51 20.28
C SER A 129 -8.59 -3.56 18.84
N LEU A 130 -9.43 -4.07 17.94
CA LEU A 130 -9.13 -4.12 16.51
C LEU A 130 -9.31 -2.76 15.86
N PHE A 131 -8.55 -2.54 14.79
CA PHE A 131 -8.66 -1.36 13.94
C PHE A 131 -8.93 -1.79 12.50
N SER A 132 -9.54 -0.89 11.73
CA SER A 132 -9.88 -1.12 10.33
C SER A 132 -9.55 0.08 9.47
N THR A 133 -9.10 -0.23 8.26
CA THR A 133 -8.95 0.71 7.14
C THR A 133 -9.68 0.13 5.93
N ALA A 134 -9.99 0.97 4.96
CA ALA A 134 -10.67 0.56 3.73
C ALA A 134 -9.76 0.76 2.52
N VAL A 135 -9.88 -0.15 1.55
CA VAL A 135 -9.17 -0.12 0.28
C VAL A 135 -10.16 -0.33 -0.85
N SER A 136 -9.83 0.12 -2.05
CA SER A 136 -10.69 -0.04 -3.20
C SER A 136 -9.95 0.20 -4.51
N PHE A 137 -10.48 -0.36 -5.59
CA PHE A 137 -9.96 -0.13 -6.93
C PHE A 137 -11.05 -0.35 -7.98
N ALA A 138 -10.85 0.30 -9.13
CA ALA A 138 -11.53 -0.04 -10.36
C ALA A 138 -10.68 -1.03 -11.15
N GLU A 139 -11.30 -2.00 -11.81
CA GLU A 139 -10.62 -3.00 -12.66
C GLU A 139 -11.24 -3.03 -14.04
N PHE A 140 -10.50 -3.46 -15.06
CA PHE A 140 -11.03 -3.59 -16.42
C PHE A 140 -10.45 -4.77 -17.20
N GLY A 141 -11.25 -5.27 -18.13
CA GLY A 141 -10.86 -6.28 -19.10
C GLY A 141 -11.92 -6.37 -20.20
N ASN A 142 -11.54 -6.02 -21.42
CA ASN A 142 -12.48 -5.99 -22.55
C ASN A 142 -13.68 -5.06 -22.26
N SER A 143 -14.93 -5.57 -22.28
CA SER A 143 -16.12 -4.81 -21.88
C SER A 143 -16.32 -4.73 -20.36
N ALA A 144 -15.66 -5.57 -19.56
CA ALA A 144 -15.82 -5.59 -18.11
C ALA A 144 -15.14 -4.39 -17.45
N ASN A 145 -15.85 -3.78 -16.52
CA ASN A 145 -15.31 -2.74 -15.65
C ASN A 145 -16.06 -2.75 -14.31
N ASN A 146 -15.36 -3.02 -13.22
CA ASN A 146 -15.98 -3.20 -11.91
C ASN A 146 -15.28 -2.32 -10.85
N ILE A 147 -15.96 -2.11 -9.73
CA ILE A 147 -15.40 -1.49 -8.53
C ILE A 147 -15.37 -2.52 -7.41
N ILE A 148 -14.18 -2.78 -6.89
CA ILE A 148 -13.93 -3.68 -5.78
C ILE A 148 -13.54 -2.86 -4.55
N ALA A 149 -14.13 -3.19 -3.41
CA ALA A 149 -13.78 -2.64 -2.10
C ALA A 149 -13.22 -3.75 -1.19
N GLY A 150 -12.41 -3.34 -0.22
CA GLY A 150 -11.85 -4.18 0.82
C GLY A 150 -11.94 -3.49 2.17
N LEU A 151 -12.46 -4.16 3.19
CA LEU A 151 -12.26 -3.75 4.58
C LEU A 151 -11.09 -4.55 5.14
N VAL A 152 -10.05 -3.88 5.60
CA VAL A 152 -8.86 -4.50 6.18
C VAL A 152 -8.88 -4.26 7.67
N THR A 153 -9.08 -5.31 8.45
CA THR A 153 -9.12 -5.28 9.91
C THR A 153 -7.90 -5.97 10.48
N PHE A 154 -7.27 -5.40 11.50
CA PHE A 154 -6.09 -5.98 12.14
C PHE A 154 -6.07 -5.68 13.64
N ASP A 155 -5.29 -6.48 14.37
CA ASP A 155 -4.93 -6.23 15.75
C ASP A 155 -3.58 -5.50 15.75
N PRO A 156 -3.46 -4.27 16.27
CA PRO A 156 -2.17 -3.58 16.35
C PRO A 156 -1.11 -4.34 17.17
N ALA A 157 -1.53 -5.20 18.10
CA ALA A 157 -0.63 -6.06 18.86
C ALA A 157 -0.16 -7.30 18.09
N ASN A 158 -0.85 -7.66 17.00
CA ASN A 158 -0.47 -8.75 16.10
C ASN A 158 -0.73 -8.35 14.64
N PRO A 159 0.07 -7.41 14.09
CA PRO A 159 -0.20 -6.79 12.80
C PRO A 159 0.03 -7.72 11.61
N ALA A 160 0.71 -8.85 11.80
CA ALA A 160 1.04 -9.76 10.71
C ALA A 160 -0.19 -10.49 10.14
N THR A 161 -1.32 -10.53 10.85
CA THR A 161 -2.57 -11.14 10.34
C THR A 161 -3.64 -10.08 10.10
N LEU A 162 -4.03 -9.94 8.85
CA LEU A 162 -5.13 -9.09 8.42
C LEU A 162 -6.39 -9.93 8.22
N TYR A 163 -7.54 -9.33 8.48
CA TYR A 163 -8.87 -9.88 8.25
C TYR A 163 -9.57 -9.00 7.22
N VAL A 164 -9.80 -9.57 6.04
CA VAL A 164 -10.18 -8.87 4.82
C VAL A 164 -11.61 -9.25 4.42
N ASP A 165 -12.48 -8.26 4.27
CA ASP A 165 -13.76 -8.42 3.59
C ASP A 165 -13.63 -7.88 2.16
N ARG A 166 -13.51 -8.76 1.17
CA ARG A 166 -13.57 -8.39 -0.26
C ARG A 166 -15.03 -8.22 -0.68
N ILE A 167 -15.36 -7.05 -1.23
CA ILE A 167 -16.72 -6.66 -1.59
C ILE A 167 -16.76 -6.20 -3.05
N VAL A 168 -17.61 -6.81 -3.87
CA VAL A 168 -17.96 -6.30 -5.20
C VAL A 168 -18.94 -5.13 -5.00
N ALA A 169 -18.40 -3.92 -5.02
CA ALA A 169 -19.18 -2.71 -4.75
C ALA A 169 -20.08 -2.36 -5.95
N ALA A 170 -19.55 -2.44 -7.17
CA ALA A 170 -20.29 -2.17 -8.39
C ALA A 170 -19.75 -2.97 -9.58
N THR A 171 -20.64 -3.31 -10.50
CA THR A 171 -20.33 -3.98 -11.77
C THR A 171 -20.98 -3.20 -12.90
N ASN A 172 -20.33 -3.14 -14.07
CA ASN A 172 -20.91 -2.44 -15.21
C ASN A 172 -21.87 -3.30 -16.07
N GLN A 173 -21.90 -4.60 -15.81
CA GLN A 173 -22.76 -5.61 -16.42
C GLN A 173 -23.14 -6.65 -15.36
N SER A 174 -24.17 -7.46 -15.61
CA SER A 174 -24.66 -8.47 -14.65
C SER A 174 -24.14 -9.89 -14.90
N THR A 175 -23.34 -10.12 -15.93
CA THR A 175 -22.80 -11.44 -16.28
C THR A 175 -21.39 -11.33 -16.83
N SER A 176 -20.64 -12.43 -16.86
CA SER A 176 -19.34 -12.53 -17.57
C SER A 176 -19.49 -12.65 -19.09
N THR A 177 -20.66 -12.33 -19.66
CA THR A 177 -20.84 -12.28 -21.12
C THR A 177 -20.21 -11.00 -21.67
N PRO A 178 -19.30 -11.09 -22.66
CA PRO A 178 -18.73 -9.91 -23.31
C PRO A 178 -19.79 -9.00 -23.93
N ASP A 179 -19.47 -7.71 -24.02
CA ASP A 179 -20.25 -6.67 -24.71
C ASP A 179 -21.67 -6.46 -24.14
N THR A 180 -21.87 -6.75 -22.85
CA THR A 180 -23.15 -6.53 -22.16
C THR A 180 -23.13 -5.35 -21.19
N ASP A 181 -22.05 -4.56 -21.23
CA ASP A 181 -21.78 -3.44 -20.35
C ASP A 181 -22.76 -2.28 -20.54
N ASN A 182 -23.27 -1.75 -19.44
CA ASN A 182 -24.16 -0.60 -19.41
C ASN A 182 -23.47 0.68 -18.93
N SER A 183 -22.27 0.55 -18.37
CA SER A 183 -21.51 1.66 -17.83
C SER A 183 -19.99 1.48 -17.96
N GLN A 184 -19.26 2.58 -17.80
CA GLN A 184 -17.81 2.61 -17.61
C GLN A 184 -17.51 3.50 -16.41
N PHE A 185 -16.49 3.15 -15.65
CA PHE A 185 -16.16 3.70 -14.35
C PHE A 185 -14.80 4.40 -14.33
N GLY A 186 -14.71 5.41 -13.48
CA GLY A 186 -13.46 6.01 -13.03
C GLY A 186 -13.43 6.02 -11.51
N MET A 187 -12.35 5.51 -10.93
CA MET A 187 -12.23 5.33 -9.50
C MET A 187 -12.16 6.68 -8.78
N GLY A 188 -13.03 6.89 -7.79
CA GLY A 188 -12.90 8.00 -6.85
C GLY A 188 -12.10 7.58 -5.63
N VAL A 189 -12.73 7.60 -4.46
CA VAL A 189 -12.11 7.29 -3.17
C VAL A 189 -13.05 6.50 -2.26
N ILE A 190 -12.48 5.87 -1.23
CA ILE A 190 -13.21 5.17 -0.16
C ILE A 190 -12.84 5.79 1.20
N ASP A 191 -13.78 5.81 2.15
CA ASP A 191 -13.49 6.14 3.55
C ASP A 191 -13.47 4.89 4.44
N ALA A 192 -13.00 5.04 5.68
CA ALA A 192 -12.87 3.93 6.62
C ALA A 192 -14.22 3.33 7.05
N ASN A 193 -15.33 4.00 6.73
CA ASN A 193 -16.70 3.55 6.92
C ASN A 193 -17.28 2.88 5.66
N LEU A 194 -16.44 2.58 4.66
CA LEU A 194 -16.80 1.92 3.40
C LEU A 194 -17.73 2.71 2.49
N ASN A 195 -17.84 4.04 2.66
CA ASN A 195 -18.47 4.89 1.66
C ASN A 195 -17.50 5.08 0.49
N LEU A 196 -17.87 4.57 -0.67
CA LEU A 196 -17.05 4.57 -1.88
C LEU A 196 -17.73 5.40 -2.97
N SER A 197 -17.07 6.47 -3.41
CA SER A 197 -17.54 7.30 -4.51
C SER A 197 -16.76 7.03 -5.80
N PHE A 198 -17.46 7.01 -6.93
CA PHE A 198 -16.84 6.80 -8.24
C PHE A 198 -17.63 7.48 -9.37
N ARG A 199 -16.93 7.78 -10.45
CA ARG A 199 -17.50 8.33 -11.68
C ARG A 199 -18.03 7.21 -12.57
N ALA A 200 -19.15 7.44 -13.25
CA ALA A 200 -19.68 6.51 -14.25
C ALA A 200 -20.28 7.22 -15.48
N ASP A 201 -20.10 6.64 -16.67
CA ASP A 201 -20.74 7.09 -17.91
C ASP A 201 -21.09 5.91 -18.85
N GLY A 202 -21.60 6.20 -20.05
CA GLY A 202 -21.95 5.21 -21.07
C GLY A 202 -21.02 5.18 -22.29
N PHE A 203 -19.78 5.69 -22.16
CA PHE A 203 -18.84 5.77 -23.27
C PHE A 203 -18.43 4.37 -23.75
N GLY A 204 -18.57 4.10 -25.05
CA GLY A 204 -18.15 2.83 -25.64
C GLY A 204 -19.00 1.60 -25.26
N THR A 205 -20.03 1.75 -24.43
CA THR A 205 -20.79 0.61 -23.90
C THR A 205 -21.74 -0.04 -24.91
N LEU A 206 -22.05 -1.34 -24.76
CA LEU A 206 -22.81 -2.12 -25.75
C LEU A 206 -24.11 -2.77 -25.21
N GLY A 207 -24.34 -2.68 -23.90
CA GLY A 207 -25.52 -3.19 -23.23
C GLY A 207 -26.84 -2.51 -23.60
N GLY A 208 -27.95 -3.06 -23.12
CA GLY A 208 -29.31 -2.61 -23.45
C GLY A 208 -29.84 -1.43 -22.62
N ASN A 209 -29.27 -1.16 -21.44
CA ASN A 209 -29.75 -0.15 -20.47
C ASN A 209 -28.63 0.84 -20.08
N ARG A 210 -28.01 1.46 -21.09
CA ARG A 210 -26.78 2.22 -20.93
C ARG A 210 -26.97 3.52 -20.18
N LEU A 211 -26.01 3.86 -19.32
CA LEU A 211 -25.90 5.21 -18.75
C LEU A 211 -25.81 6.26 -19.86
N THR A 212 -26.30 7.46 -19.56
CA THR A 212 -26.13 8.63 -20.43
C THR A 212 -25.34 9.71 -19.71
N ALA A 213 -24.52 10.45 -20.46
CA ALA A 213 -23.70 11.55 -19.95
C ALA A 213 -22.85 11.15 -18.72
N THR A 214 -22.42 12.12 -17.91
CA THR A 214 -21.62 11.85 -16.70
C THR A 214 -22.50 11.64 -15.48
N ASN A 215 -22.13 10.66 -14.66
CA ASN A 215 -22.77 10.32 -13.40
C ASN A 215 -21.70 10.14 -12.31
N ILE A 216 -22.11 10.32 -11.07
CA ILE A 216 -21.32 10.02 -9.88
C ILE A 216 -22.20 9.15 -9.00
N PHE A 217 -21.65 8.05 -8.52
CA PHE A 217 -22.31 7.13 -7.61
C PHE A 217 -21.54 7.06 -6.31
N ARG A 218 -22.28 6.81 -5.22
CA ARG A 218 -21.72 6.36 -3.96
C ARG A 218 -22.30 4.99 -3.65
N VAL A 219 -21.44 4.05 -3.28
CA VAL A 219 -21.84 2.76 -2.71
C VAL A 219 -21.32 2.72 -1.29
N ASN A 220 -22.21 2.53 -0.32
CA ASN A 220 -21.78 2.11 1.00
C ASN A 220 -21.55 0.60 0.95
N ALA A 221 -20.29 0.19 0.93
CA ALA A 221 -19.91 -1.21 0.74
C ALA A 221 -20.23 -2.07 1.97
N GLU A 222 -20.37 -1.49 3.16
CA GLU A 222 -20.84 -2.20 4.37
C GLU A 222 -22.25 -2.78 4.18
N LEU A 223 -23.12 -2.05 3.47
CA LEU A 223 -24.50 -2.46 3.23
C LEU A 223 -24.64 -3.53 2.13
N ARG A 224 -23.55 -3.86 1.42
CA ARG A 224 -23.57 -4.89 0.38
C ARG A 224 -23.72 -6.27 1.02
N ALA A 225 -24.57 -7.09 0.41
CA ALA A 225 -24.83 -8.45 0.89
C ALA A 225 -24.35 -9.49 -0.13
N ASN A 226 -23.78 -10.59 0.37
CA ASN A 226 -23.49 -11.74 -0.47
C ASN A 226 -24.79 -12.29 -1.08
N GLY A 227 -24.80 -12.63 -2.36
CA GLY A 227 -25.99 -13.03 -3.11
C GLY A 227 -26.64 -11.92 -3.94
N THR A 228 -26.28 -10.64 -3.72
CA THR A 228 -26.90 -9.49 -4.40
C THR A 228 -25.89 -8.79 -5.31
N LEU A 229 -26.11 -8.86 -6.64
CA LEU A 229 -25.35 -8.07 -7.61
C LEU A 229 -25.71 -6.57 -7.54
N ASN A 230 -24.72 -5.72 -7.78
CA ASN A 230 -24.92 -4.29 -7.98
C ASN A 230 -24.43 -3.85 -9.36
N GLU A 231 -25.28 -4.06 -10.36
CA GLU A 231 -25.06 -3.58 -11.71
C GLU A 231 -25.44 -2.10 -11.80
N ILE A 232 -24.54 -1.27 -12.32
CA ILE A 232 -24.78 0.15 -12.55
C ILE A 232 -25.24 0.36 -14.00
N ASN A 233 -26.46 0.86 -14.15
CA ASN A 233 -27.09 1.11 -15.44
C ASN A 233 -27.96 2.39 -15.39
N ASN A 234 -28.70 2.70 -16.45
CA ASN A 234 -29.49 3.94 -16.51
C ASN A 234 -30.57 4.07 -15.43
N SER A 235 -30.99 2.94 -14.83
CA SER A 235 -31.95 2.90 -13.72
C SER A 235 -31.32 3.18 -12.35
N GLY A 236 -29.99 3.27 -12.25
CA GLY A 236 -29.24 3.34 -11.00
C GLY A 236 -28.46 2.04 -10.74
N GLY A 237 -28.10 1.80 -9.48
CA GLY A 237 -27.57 0.52 -9.03
C GLY A 237 -28.68 -0.49 -8.75
N THR A 238 -28.49 -1.75 -9.14
CA THR A 238 -29.48 -2.81 -8.85
C THR A 238 -29.60 -3.13 -7.36
N ASP A 239 -28.57 -2.84 -6.57
CA ASP A 239 -28.67 -2.83 -5.11
C ASP A 239 -28.92 -1.40 -4.60
N ALA A 240 -30.17 -0.98 -4.72
CA ALA A 240 -30.60 0.37 -4.36
C ALA A 240 -30.48 0.68 -2.86
N ALA A 241 -30.36 -0.33 -1.99
CA ALA A 241 -30.19 -0.11 -0.55
C ALA A 241 -28.76 0.35 -0.20
N ALA A 242 -27.77 -0.09 -0.97
CA ALA A 242 -26.37 0.26 -0.80
C ALA A 242 -25.89 1.38 -1.74
N THR A 243 -26.68 1.75 -2.76
CA THR A 243 -26.23 2.60 -3.87
C THR A 243 -27.01 3.91 -3.97
N GLU A 244 -26.29 5.02 -4.01
CA GLU A 244 -26.80 6.35 -4.27
C GLU A 244 -26.23 6.91 -5.58
N ARG A 245 -27.08 7.58 -6.37
CA ARG A 245 -26.67 8.29 -7.60
C ARG A 245 -26.59 9.79 -7.31
N LEU A 246 -25.43 10.21 -6.84
CA LEU A 246 -25.11 11.59 -6.44
C LEU A 246 -25.25 12.59 -7.61
N LEU A 247 -24.82 12.20 -8.81
CA LEU A 247 -24.96 13.00 -10.02
C LEU A 247 -25.67 12.21 -11.11
N THR A 248 -26.71 12.80 -11.69
CA THR A 248 -27.56 12.14 -12.70
C THR A 248 -27.47 12.81 -14.06
N ASN A 249 -26.95 12.08 -15.05
CA ASN A 249 -26.95 12.42 -16.47
C ASN A 249 -26.49 13.85 -16.77
N ASN A 250 -25.43 14.31 -16.10
CA ASN A 250 -24.93 15.66 -16.29
C ASN A 250 -24.19 15.78 -17.63
N ALA A 251 -24.60 16.74 -18.47
CA ALA A 251 -24.01 16.97 -19.78
C ALA A 251 -22.60 17.58 -19.70
N THR A 252 -22.25 18.21 -18.57
CA THR A 252 -20.89 18.63 -18.28
C THR A 252 -20.07 17.41 -17.90
N ASN A 253 -18.84 17.32 -18.40
CA ASN A 253 -17.92 16.28 -17.96
C ASN A 253 -17.39 16.59 -16.57
N HIS A 254 -17.26 15.56 -15.74
CA HIS A 254 -16.65 15.61 -14.41
C HIS A 254 -15.49 14.64 -14.36
N SER A 255 -14.47 14.96 -13.55
CA SER A 255 -13.41 14.02 -13.20
C SER A 255 -13.91 13.02 -12.13
N PRO A 256 -13.17 11.93 -11.86
CA PRO A 256 -13.42 11.10 -10.70
C PRO A 256 -13.47 11.92 -9.39
N PRO A 257 -14.39 11.57 -8.48
CA PRO A 257 -14.64 12.35 -7.28
C PRO A 257 -13.61 12.06 -6.19
N THR A 258 -13.40 13.02 -5.30
CA THR A 258 -12.89 12.77 -3.94
C THR A 258 -14.03 12.97 -2.95
N GLN A 259 -13.81 12.76 -1.65
CA GLN A 259 -14.84 12.94 -0.63
C GLN A 259 -14.27 13.38 0.71
N ILE A 260 -15.09 14.08 1.47
CA ILE A 260 -14.93 14.23 2.92
C ILE A 260 -15.37 12.91 3.55
N PRO A 261 -14.51 12.20 4.29
CA PRO A 261 -14.86 10.98 5.01
C PRO A 261 -16.02 11.17 6.00
N GLU A 262 -16.78 10.11 6.25
CA GLU A 262 -17.80 10.11 7.31
C GLU A 262 -17.21 10.45 8.70
N ALA A 263 -15.99 10.00 8.98
CA ALA A 263 -15.26 10.30 10.22
C ALA A 263 -15.04 11.82 10.45
N ASP A 264 -14.96 12.59 9.37
CA ASP A 264 -14.77 14.05 9.40
C ASP A 264 -16.09 14.82 9.32
N GLY A 265 -17.24 14.13 9.33
CA GLY A 265 -18.57 14.76 9.23
C GLY A 265 -19.18 14.75 7.82
N GLY A 266 -18.60 13.98 6.89
CA GLY A 266 -19.22 13.59 5.63
C GLY A 266 -20.26 12.46 5.79
N PRO A 267 -20.37 11.50 4.84
CA PRO A 267 -19.59 11.36 3.62
C PRO A 267 -20.10 12.34 2.54
N SER A 268 -19.32 13.36 2.19
CA SER A 268 -19.71 14.37 1.17
C SER A 268 -18.74 14.29 0.00
N ALA A 269 -19.20 13.89 -1.18
CA ALA A 269 -18.34 13.80 -2.35
C ALA A 269 -18.21 15.17 -3.03
N PHE A 270 -17.00 15.48 -3.51
CA PHE A 270 -16.70 16.72 -4.23
C PHE A 270 -15.66 16.53 -5.32
N GLY A 271 -15.53 17.50 -6.22
CA GLY A 271 -14.53 17.46 -7.30
C GLY A 271 -14.78 18.48 -8.41
N PRO A 272 -13.90 18.49 -9.43
CA PRO A 272 -13.98 19.43 -10.54
C PRO A 272 -14.91 18.96 -11.66
N ASN A 273 -15.41 19.94 -12.40
CA ASN A 273 -16.01 19.73 -13.70
C ASN A 273 -15.30 20.52 -14.80
N PHE A 274 -15.61 20.21 -16.06
CA PHE A 274 -14.97 20.83 -17.22
C PHE A 274 -15.53 22.23 -17.57
N LEU A 275 -16.29 22.83 -16.64
CA LEU A 275 -16.64 24.25 -16.63
C LEU A 275 -15.83 25.03 -15.57
N SER A 276 -14.80 24.40 -15.01
CA SER A 276 -13.90 25.03 -14.03
C SER A 276 -14.60 25.34 -12.70
N GLN A 277 -15.54 24.49 -12.30
CA GLN A 277 -16.35 24.63 -11.09
C GLN A 277 -16.02 23.56 -10.07
N HIS A 278 -16.03 23.93 -8.78
CA HIS A 278 -16.01 22.97 -7.68
C HIS A 278 -17.45 22.52 -7.41
N VAL A 279 -17.67 21.21 -7.47
CA VAL A 279 -18.98 20.57 -7.30
C VAL A 279 -18.96 19.76 -6.00
N HIS A 280 -19.96 19.91 -5.14
CA HIS A 280 -19.99 19.37 -3.78
C HIS A 280 -21.43 19.12 -3.29
N ASN A 281 -21.59 18.85 -1.97
CA ASN A 281 -22.86 18.55 -1.29
C ASN A 281 -23.54 17.36 -1.96
N ASP A 282 -22.94 16.19 -1.83
CA ASP A 282 -23.33 14.98 -2.55
C ASP A 282 -23.43 15.21 -4.07
N TYR A 283 -22.50 16.02 -4.61
CA TYR A 283 -22.46 16.47 -6.01
C TYR A 283 -23.68 17.26 -6.53
N MET A 284 -24.55 17.76 -5.64
CA MET A 284 -25.77 18.48 -6.02
C MET A 284 -25.59 19.99 -6.18
N SER A 285 -24.47 20.55 -5.74
CA SER A 285 -24.21 22.00 -5.76
C SER A 285 -22.90 22.31 -6.48
N ALA A 286 -22.87 23.38 -7.29
CA ALA A 286 -21.67 23.83 -7.99
C ALA A 286 -21.38 25.29 -7.65
N THR A 287 -20.12 25.61 -7.36
CA THR A 287 -19.68 27.00 -7.18
C THR A 287 -19.29 27.59 -8.53
N THR A 288 -19.77 28.80 -8.82
CA THR A 288 -19.42 29.52 -10.06
C THR A 288 -18.22 30.45 -9.89
N ALA A 289 -17.78 30.68 -8.65
CA ALA A 289 -16.52 31.35 -8.37
C ALA A 289 -15.41 30.30 -8.39
N HIS A 290 -14.41 30.48 -9.25
CA HIS A 290 -13.14 29.77 -9.11
C HIS A 290 -12.56 30.00 -7.71
N LEU A 291 -11.66 29.13 -7.27
CA LEU A 291 -10.95 29.25 -6.00
C LEU A 291 -10.23 30.61 -5.97
N THR A 292 -10.87 31.57 -5.30
CA THR A 292 -10.46 32.96 -5.20
C THR A 292 -9.76 33.11 -3.87
N SER A 293 -8.49 33.50 -3.85
CA SER A 293 -7.78 33.53 -2.58
C SER A 293 -8.42 34.50 -1.61
N THR A 294 -8.60 34.03 -0.38
CA THR A 294 -9.10 34.81 0.76
C THR A 294 -7.97 35.55 1.48
N PHE A 295 -6.71 35.29 1.12
CA PHE A 295 -5.52 35.86 1.76
C PHE A 295 -4.92 36.98 0.90
N ALA A 296 -4.57 38.09 1.56
CA ALA A 296 -3.92 39.20 0.88
C ALA A 296 -2.52 38.79 0.39
N GLY A 297 -2.18 39.17 -0.85
CA GLY A 297 -0.87 38.90 -1.45
C GLY A 297 -0.76 37.59 -2.23
N LEU A 298 -1.77 36.73 -2.17
CA LEU A 298 -1.88 35.54 -3.02
C LEU A 298 -2.75 35.81 -4.26
N THR A 299 -2.58 34.97 -5.27
CA THR A 299 -3.26 35.08 -6.56
C THR A 299 -4.67 34.47 -6.48
N SER A 300 -5.48 34.66 -7.52
CA SER A 300 -6.76 33.98 -7.66
C SER A 300 -6.72 33.11 -8.90
N ALA A 301 -7.09 31.84 -8.75
CA ALA A 301 -7.19 30.97 -9.89
C ALA A 301 -8.34 31.39 -10.81
N THR A 302 -8.15 31.11 -12.09
CA THR A 302 -9.18 31.29 -13.12
C THR A 302 -9.72 29.97 -13.62
N ASP A 303 -9.08 28.85 -13.26
CA ASP A 303 -9.39 27.51 -13.73
C ASP A 303 -8.66 26.47 -12.87
N HIS A 304 -9.11 25.20 -12.92
CA HIS A 304 -8.46 24.05 -12.28
C HIS A 304 -8.34 22.84 -13.22
N ARG A 305 -7.47 21.89 -12.91
CA ARG A 305 -7.23 20.66 -13.68
C ARG A 305 -7.11 19.43 -12.77
N GLY A 306 -7.34 18.26 -13.34
CA GLY A 306 -7.15 16.98 -12.67
C GLY A 306 -8.27 16.60 -11.71
N THR A 307 -7.95 15.65 -10.83
CA THR A 307 -8.77 15.25 -9.70
C THR A 307 -8.26 15.96 -8.43
N PHE A 308 -9.16 16.25 -7.50
CA PHE A 308 -8.78 16.93 -6.25
C PHE A 308 -8.26 15.95 -5.20
N GLY A 309 -7.32 16.42 -4.37
CA GLY A 309 -6.84 15.71 -3.18
C GLY A 309 -7.59 16.15 -1.93
N TYR A 310 -7.52 15.32 -0.88
CA TYR A 310 -8.10 15.60 0.44
C TYR A 310 -7.14 15.16 1.55
N ALA A 311 -7.06 15.94 2.62
CA ALA A 311 -6.42 15.54 3.87
C ALA A 311 -7.26 15.96 5.08
N PRO A 312 -7.32 15.13 6.14
CA PRO A 312 -8.07 15.41 7.37
C PRO A 312 -7.29 16.38 8.28
N ILE A 313 -6.90 17.53 7.73
CA ILE A 313 -6.26 18.65 8.42
C ILE A 313 -7.10 19.91 8.28
N THR A 314 -7.08 20.78 9.28
CA THR A 314 -7.88 22.02 9.33
C THR A 314 -7.01 23.25 9.66
N PRO A 315 -5.94 23.50 8.88
CA PRO A 315 -4.93 24.50 9.21
C PRO A 315 -5.47 25.94 9.21
N PHE A 316 -6.55 26.22 8.48
CA PHE A 316 -7.19 27.54 8.44
C PHE A 316 -8.23 27.76 9.55
N GLY A 317 -8.61 26.71 10.29
CA GLY A 317 -9.59 26.75 11.38
C GLY A 317 -11.03 27.07 10.95
N GLY A 318 -11.81 27.67 11.84
CA GLY A 318 -13.19 28.08 11.53
C GLY A 318 -14.19 26.92 11.53
N THR A 319 -14.89 26.72 10.40
CA THR A 319 -15.90 25.66 10.20
C THR A 319 -15.35 24.48 9.39
N ASP A 320 -14.04 24.47 9.15
CA ASP A 320 -13.39 23.49 8.30
C ASP A 320 -13.42 22.12 8.98
N VAL A 321 -13.75 21.09 8.20
CA VAL A 321 -13.67 19.68 8.59
C VAL A 321 -12.53 18.94 7.89
N GLY A 322 -11.88 19.58 6.92
CA GLY A 322 -10.72 19.06 6.22
C GLY A 322 -10.22 20.06 5.20
N THR A 323 -9.15 19.70 4.50
CA THR A 323 -8.51 20.54 3.49
C THR A 323 -8.40 19.80 2.17
N ALA A 324 -8.68 20.49 1.08
CA ALA A 324 -8.52 19.99 -0.27
C ALA A 324 -7.40 20.71 -1.01
N ILE A 325 -6.87 20.03 -2.03
CA ILE A 325 -5.88 20.57 -2.96
C ILE A 325 -6.32 20.37 -4.40
N ALA A 326 -6.12 21.39 -5.22
CA ALA A 326 -6.39 21.39 -6.64
C ALA A 326 -5.18 21.91 -7.44
N LEU A 327 -4.98 21.37 -8.63
CA LEU A 327 -4.05 21.95 -9.60
C LEU A 327 -4.77 23.11 -10.31
N GLU A 328 -4.14 24.27 -10.39
CA GLU A 328 -4.79 25.52 -10.80
C GLU A 328 -4.08 26.23 -11.95
N ARG A 329 -4.80 27.16 -12.60
CA ARG A 329 -4.30 28.03 -13.66
C ARG A 329 -4.72 29.48 -13.40
N ILE A 330 -3.81 30.41 -13.64
CA ILE A 330 -4.10 31.86 -13.67
C ILE A 330 -4.23 32.36 -15.12
N ASN A 331 -5.28 33.12 -15.43
CA ASN A 331 -5.53 33.75 -16.73
C ASN A 331 -5.47 32.82 -17.96
N GLY A 332 -5.84 31.54 -17.82
CA GLY A 332 -5.80 30.57 -18.92
C GLY A 332 -4.39 30.13 -19.37
N THR A 333 -3.34 30.44 -18.61
CA THR A 333 -1.96 29.93 -18.83
C THR A 333 -1.80 28.48 -18.38
N ASP A 334 -0.62 27.89 -18.52
CA ASP A 334 -0.31 26.52 -18.08
C ASP A 334 -0.66 26.25 -16.60
N THR A 335 -0.85 24.98 -16.22
CA THR A 335 -1.18 24.56 -14.85
C THR A 335 0.05 24.62 -13.94
N VAL A 336 0.25 25.77 -13.29
CA VAL A 336 1.46 26.09 -12.52
C VAL A 336 1.19 26.45 -11.06
N ASP A 337 -0.07 26.37 -10.65
CA ASP A 337 -0.53 26.83 -9.35
C ASP A 337 -1.10 25.67 -8.53
N LEU A 338 -0.96 25.74 -7.20
CA LEU A 338 -1.60 24.87 -6.24
C LEU A 338 -2.63 25.66 -5.44
N GLY A 339 -3.90 25.26 -5.54
CA GLY A 339 -4.99 25.78 -4.74
C GLY A 339 -5.24 24.91 -3.52
N ILE A 340 -5.07 25.47 -2.34
CA ILE A 340 -5.23 24.79 -1.04
C ILE A 340 -6.36 25.46 -0.29
N TYR A 341 -7.37 24.71 0.11
CA TYR A 341 -8.57 25.30 0.67
C TYR A 341 -9.26 24.43 1.71
N GLY A 342 -9.78 25.12 2.73
CA GLY A 342 -10.63 24.53 3.75
C GLY A 342 -11.99 24.14 3.19
N LEU A 343 -12.59 23.09 3.76
CA LEU A 343 -13.90 22.59 3.40
C LEU A 343 -14.80 22.54 4.63
N ASP A 344 -16.03 23.06 4.52
CA ASP A 344 -17.07 22.71 5.49
C ASP A 344 -17.61 21.28 5.28
N ALA A 345 -18.47 20.81 6.18
CA ALA A 345 -19.01 19.44 6.16
C ALA A 345 -19.79 19.06 4.88
N ILE A 346 -20.30 20.04 4.13
CA ILE A 346 -20.99 19.79 2.84
C ILE A 346 -20.07 20.00 1.64
N GLY A 347 -18.79 20.27 1.88
CA GLY A 347 -17.77 20.45 0.87
C GLY A 347 -17.70 21.86 0.27
N THR A 348 -18.25 22.89 0.92
CA THR A 348 -18.09 24.29 0.48
C THR A 348 -16.68 24.77 0.77
N PRO A 349 -15.96 25.35 -0.22
CA PRO A 349 -14.69 26.02 0.04
C PRO A 349 -14.87 27.23 0.98
N THR A 350 -14.06 27.30 2.03
CA THR A 350 -14.12 28.36 3.06
C THR A 350 -12.94 29.33 2.92
N SER A 351 -11.75 28.93 3.35
CA SER A 351 -10.49 29.66 3.22
C SER A 351 -9.72 29.11 2.02
N VAL A 352 -9.19 29.97 1.17
CA VAL A 352 -8.52 29.55 -0.09
C VAL A 352 -7.16 30.26 -0.21
N ALA A 353 -6.10 29.48 -0.32
CA ALA A 353 -4.74 29.94 -0.59
C ALA A 353 -4.26 29.38 -1.94
N VAL A 354 -3.83 30.25 -2.85
CA VAL A 354 -3.35 29.87 -4.19
C VAL A 354 -1.89 30.23 -4.32
N PHE A 355 -1.06 29.26 -4.63
CA PHE A 355 0.39 29.41 -4.71
C PHE A 355 0.91 29.08 -6.10
N GLN A 356 1.61 30.03 -6.70
CA GLN A 356 2.29 29.82 -7.97
C GLN A 356 3.67 29.20 -7.70
N ALA A 357 3.97 28.08 -8.36
CA ALA A 357 5.28 27.47 -8.28
C ALA A 357 6.36 28.40 -8.87
N PRO A 358 7.56 28.48 -8.27
CA PRO A 358 8.67 29.25 -8.83
C PRO A 358 9.21 28.55 -10.07
N THR A 359 9.85 29.30 -10.97
CA THR A 359 10.40 28.73 -12.23
C THR A 359 11.59 27.79 -12.02
N MET A 360 12.19 27.80 -10.83
CA MET A 360 13.27 26.90 -10.42
C MET A 360 12.99 26.47 -8.98
N ILE A 361 13.07 25.18 -8.69
CA ILE A 361 12.87 24.63 -7.35
C ILE A 361 14.17 23.92 -6.93
N PRO A 362 14.81 24.34 -5.83
CA PRO A 362 16.00 23.67 -5.33
C PRO A 362 15.64 22.37 -4.61
N ASP A 363 16.53 21.39 -4.65
CA ASP A 363 16.56 20.32 -3.66
C ASP A 363 17.20 20.85 -2.36
N GLY A 364 16.61 20.51 -1.21
CA GLY A 364 17.09 20.97 0.10
C GLY A 364 18.33 20.23 0.60
N ILE A 365 18.59 19.03 0.09
CA ILE A 365 19.69 18.15 0.52
C ILE A 365 20.75 18.08 -0.58
N ASP A 366 20.35 17.77 -1.80
CA ASP A 366 21.26 17.56 -2.92
C ASP A 366 21.55 18.87 -3.68
N PRO A 367 22.73 19.04 -4.31
CA PRO A 367 23.06 20.24 -5.08
C PRO A 367 22.39 20.25 -6.47
N TYR A 368 21.08 20.00 -6.53
CA TYR A 368 20.26 20.01 -7.74
C TYR A 368 19.20 21.10 -7.68
N ILE A 369 18.88 21.69 -8.84
CA ILE A 369 17.81 22.69 -8.97
C ILE A 369 17.02 22.34 -10.22
N ALA A 370 15.79 21.90 -10.04
CA ALA A 370 14.92 21.57 -11.16
C ALA A 370 14.31 22.85 -11.75
N PRO A 371 14.36 23.03 -13.08
CA PRO A 371 13.44 23.95 -13.73
C PRO A 371 12.00 23.47 -13.52
N PHE A 372 11.06 24.38 -13.27
CA PHE A 372 9.64 24.06 -13.17
C PHE A 372 8.91 24.56 -14.40
N ALA A 373 7.93 23.81 -14.89
CA ALA A 373 7.14 24.25 -16.03
C ALA A 373 5.63 24.01 -15.90
N GLU A 374 5.15 22.78 -15.71
CA GLU A 374 3.71 22.52 -15.55
C GLU A 374 3.43 21.24 -14.73
N PHE A 375 2.40 21.25 -13.89
CA PHE A 375 1.80 20.04 -13.34
C PHE A 375 0.97 19.32 -14.41
N GLN A 376 1.35 18.13 -14.86
CA GLN A 376 0.72 17.46 -16.02
C GLN A 376 0.06 16.10 -15.75
N LEU A 377 0.10 15.57 -14.52
CA LEU A 377 -0.46 14.25 -14.18
C LEU A 377 -2.00 14.13 -14.33
N TYR A 378 -2.68 15.20 -14.74
CA TYR A 378 -4.11 15.19 -15.06
C TYR A 378 -4.46 14.82 -16.51
N ARG A 379 -3.45 14.70 -17.38
CA ARG A 379 -3.67 14.52 -18.82
C ARG A 379 -4.16 13.11 -19.18
N SER A 380 -4.62 12.96 -20.42
CA SER A 380 -5.08 11.68 -20.98
C SER A 380 -6.22 11.04 -20.17
N GLN A 381 -6.23 9.71 -20.01
CA GLN A 381 -7.25 8.96 -19.30
C GLN A 381 -7.42 9.34 -17.82
N MET A 382 -6.45 10.03 -17.21
CA MET A 382 -6.48 10.38 -15.80
C MET A 382 -7.72 11.20 -15.43
N ALA A 383 -8.19 12.04 -16.36
CA ALA A 383 -9.38 12.86 -16.16
C ALA A 383 -10.71 12.08 -16.12
N PHE A 384 -10.74 10.81 -16.52
CA PHE A 384 -11.99 10.01 -16.59
C PHE A 384 -11.91 8.66 -15.90
N ARG A 385 -10.73 8.03 -15.90
CA ARG A 385 -10.46 6.68 -15.38
C ARG A 385 -9.33 6.63 -14.36
N GLY A 386 -8.60 7.74 -14.18
CA GLY A 386 -7.52 7.80 -13.21
C GLY A 386 -8.01 7.82 -11.77
N PRO A 387 -7.11 7.58 -10.80
CA PRO A 387 -7.36 7.78 -9.39
C PRO A 387 -7.60 9.25 -9.02
N SER A 388 -8.20 9.46 -7.85
CA SER A 388 -8.40 10.78 -7.27
C SER A 388 -7.22 11.25 -6.43
N GLY A 389 -6.88 12.54 -6.52
CA GLY A 389 -5.82 13.19 -5.74
C GLY A 389 -4.55 13.45 -6.54
N ALA A 390 -4.62 14.37 -7.51
CA ALA A 390 -3.45 14.75 -8.33
C ALA A 390 -2.33 15.46 -7.56
N ALA A 391 -2.59 15.83 -6.31
CA ALA A 391 -1.65 16.39 -5.36
C ALA A 391 -2.02 15.90 -3.95
N ALA A 392 -1.05 15.95 -3.03
CA ALA A 392 -1.21 15.49 -1.64
C ALA A 392 -0.95 16.62 -0.64
N LEU A 393 -1.54 16.48 0.56
CA LEU A 393 -1.46 17.44 1.65
C LEU A 393 -1.09 16.74 2.96
N SER A 394 -0.33 17.46 3.79
CA SER A 394 -0.06 17.10 5.17
C SER A 394 0.35 18.33 5.98
N THR A 395 0.86 18.13 7.19
CA THR A 395 1.49 19.15 8.02
C THR A 395 2.86 18.69 8.48
N ASN A 396 3.77 19.63 8.73
CA ASN A 396 5.02 19.31 9.43
C ASN A 396 4.84 19.43 10.96
N ALA A 397 5.88 19.08 11.72
CA ALA A 397 5.90 19.17 13.18
C ALA A 397 5.67 20.59 13.74
N ASN A 398 5.90 21.65 12.94
CA ASN A 398 5.66 23.04 13.33
C ASN A 398 4.21 23.49 13.08
N GLY A 399 3.40 22.66 12.42
CA GLY A 399 2.04 23.01 12.01
C GLY A 399 1.97 23.75 10.67
N ASP A 400 3.08 23.87 9.94
CA ASP A 400 3.06 24.39 8.58
C ASP A 400 2.36 23.38 7.67
N VAL A 401 1.60 23.89 6.71
CA VAL A 401 0.96 23.06 5.68
C VAL A 401 2.01 22.63 4.68
N LEU A 402 2.01 21.35 4.34
CA LEU A 402 2.82 20.76 3.26
C LEU A 402 1.90 20.37 2.11
N ALA A 403 2.32 20.71 0.88
CA ALA A 403 1.61 20.34 -0.34
C ALA A 403 2.58 19.82 -1.39
N ALA A 404 2.37 18.62 -1.92
CA ALA A 404 3.20 18.07 -2.99
C ALA A 404 2.42 17.72 -4.25
N ALA A 405 3.07 17.95 -5.38
CA ALA A 405 2.57 17.63 -6.70
C ALA A 405 3.74 17.34 -7.65
N VAL A 406 3.47 16.49 -8.64
CA VAL A 406 4.47 16.12 -9.66
C VAL A 406 4.35 17.06 -10.85
N PHE A 407 5.49 17.60 -11.26
CA PHE A 407 5.60 18.50 -12.41
C PHE A 407 6.49 17.92 -13.49
N ASP A 408 6.34 18.49 -14.68
CA ASP A 408 7.10 18.21 -15.89
C ASP A 408 7.70 19.52 -16.43
N ILE A 409 8.82 19.41 -17.13
CA ILE A 409 9.53 20.52 -17.77
C ILE A 409 9.09 20.77 -19.23
N ALA A 410 8.32 19.86 -19.83
CA ALA A 410 7.79 20.00 -21.20
C ALA A 410 6.78 21.17 -21.30
N CYS A 411 7.31 22.38 -21.50
CA CYS A 411 6.53 23.60 -21.62
C CYS A 411 6.66 24.22 -23.00
N VAL A 412 5.50 24.51 -23.61
CA VAL A 412 5.39 25.11 -24.93
C VAL A 412 5.63 26.63 -24.89
N ASN A 413 5.57 27.27 -23.71
CA ASN A 413 5.54 28.74 -23.57
C ASN A 413 6.56 29.36 -22.59
N CYS A 414 7.56 28.61 -22.12
CA CYS A 414 8.50 29.05 -21.07
C CYS A 414 9.63 29.97 -21.59
N GLY A 415 9.30 30.98 -22.38
CA GLY A 415 10.24 32.04 -22.77
C GLY A 415 11.34 31.61 -23.74
N GLY A 416 11.14 30.52 -24.50
CA GLY A 416 12.09 30.05 -25.51
C GLY A 416 13.22 29.17 -24.98
N LEU A 417 13.14 28.71 -23.73
CA LEU A 417 14.00 27.65 -23.21
C LEU A 417 13.47 26.30 -23.72
N THR A 418 14.21 25.67 -24.62
CA THR A 418 13.97 24.28 -25.04
C THR A 418 14.83 23.37 -24.15
N TYR A 419 14.28 22.91 -23.03
CA TYR A 419 14.80 21.73 -22.31
C TYR A 419 13.99 20.53 -22.80
N GLY A 420 14.63 19.42 -23.16
CA GLY A 420 14.05 18.41 -24.07
C GLY A 420 14.74 18.35 -25.43
N GLY A 421 16.07 18.49 -25.44
CA GLY A 421 16.91 17.95 -26.51
C GLY A 421 17.11 16.44 -26.36
N GLY A 422 16.93 15.89 -25.14
CA GLY A 422 16.70 14.47 -24.89
C GLY A 422 15.33 14.04 -25.40
N ALA A 423 15.23 12.80 -25.89
CA ALA A 423 14.09 12.28 -26.64
C ALA A 423 12.73 12.66 -26.04
N GLY A 424 11.71 12.89 -26.89
CA GLY A 424 10.32 13.17 -26.49
C GLY A 424 9.62 12.04 -25.70
N THR A 425 10.39 11.18 -25.05
CA THR A 425 10.04 9.98 -24.28
C THR A 425 10.56 10.03 -22.82
N ALA A 426 11.37 11.04 -22.43
CA ALA A 426 11.90 11.18 -21.06
C ALA A 426 12.13 12.66 -20.67
N PRO A 427 11.09 13.38 -20.24
CA PRO A 427 11.26 14.75 -19.74
C PRO A 427 11.91 14.75 -18.35
N ILE A 428 12.51 15.88 -17.99
CA ILE A 428 12.83 16.16 -16.59
C ILE A 428 11.52 16.22 -15.80
N GLN A 429 11.48 15.54 -14.66
CA GLN A 429 10.32 15.51 -13.76
C GLN A 429 10.75 15.64 -12.31
N GLY A 430 9.85 16.12 -11.46
CA GLY A 430 10.12 16.22 -10.04
C GLY A 430 8.85 16.32 -9.21
N ILE A 431 9.02 16.09 -7.90
CA ILE A 431 7.99 16.27 -6.89
C ILE A 431 8.29 17.58 -6.18
N SER A 432 7.53 18.62 -6.47
CA SER A 432 7.62 19.89 -5.74
C SER A 432 6.91 19.77 -4.40
N VAL A 433 7.50 20.32 -3.34
CA VAL A 433 6.87 20.46 -2.03
C VAL A 433 6.82 21.93 -1.64
N LEU A 434 5.61 22.45 -1.50
CA LEU A 434 5.32 23.75 -0.90
C LEU A 434 5.15 23.59 0.61
N SER A 435 5.75 24.49 1.39
CA SER A 435 5.52 24.62 2.83
C SER A 435 5.16 26.07 3.20
N PHE A 436 4.17 26.29 4.07
CA PHE A 436 3.82 27.62 4.59
C PHE A 436 3.10 27.55 5.95
N ASP A 437 3.25 28.59 6.76
CA ASP A 437 2.48 28.82 7.98
C ASP A 437 1.06 29.28 7.58
N PRO A 438 -0.02 28.56 7.98
CA PRO A 438 -1.38 28.94 7.62
C PRO A 438 -1.83 30.29 8.20
N ALA A 439 -1.15 30.83 9.21
CA ALA A 439 -1.41 32.16 9.75
C ALA A 439 -0.81 33.30 8.90
N ASP A 440 0.26 33.04 8.15
CA ASP A 440 0.85 33.97 7.17
C ASP A 440 1.24 33.25 5.86
N PRO A 441 0.26 32.77 5.07
CA PRO A 441 0.54 31.95 3.89
C PRO A 441 1.42 32.65 2.85
N ALA A 442 1.17 33.95 2.62
CA ALA A 442 1.89 34.72 1.62
C ALA A 442 3.34 35.00 2.01
N GLY A 443 3.60 35.27 3.30
CA GLY A 443 4.91 35.68 3.80
C GLY A 443 5.88 34.52 4.10
N THR A 444 5.37 33.31 4.28
CA THR A 444 6.15 32.16 4.80
C THR A 444 6.36 31.02 3.80
N GLN A 445 5.79 31.13 2.59
CA GLN A 445 5.92 30.08 1.58
C GLN A 445 7.38 29.74 1.24
N SER A 446 7.67 28.45 1.14
CA SER A 446 8.94 27.90 0.69
C SER A 446 8.71 26.69 -0.21
N TRP A 447 9.65 26.43 -1.13
CA TRP A 447 9.56 25.35 -2.11
C TRP A 447 10.85 24.53 -2.10
N THR A 448 10.71 23.20 -2.07
CA THR A 448 11.82 22.24 -2.16
C THR A 448 11.43 21.06 -3.06
N LEU A 449 12.40 20.21 -3.41
CA LEU A 449 12.16 18.96 -4.12
C LEU A 449 12.15 17.78 -3.16
N ALA A 450 11.13 16.92 -3.26
CA ALA A 450 11.16 15.61 -2.61
C ALA A 450 11.93 14.59 -3.45
N ALA A 451 11.70 14.58 -4.76
CA ALA A 451 12.37 13.72 -5.73
C ALA A 451 12.48 14.40 -7.10
N TRP A 452 13.40 13.92 -7.93
CA TRP A 452 13.59 14.41 -9.29
C TRP A 452 14.26 13.35 -10.17
N VAL A 453 13.98 13.44 -11.47
CA VAL A 453 14.59 12.66 -12.55
C VAL A 453 14.94 13.65 -13.66
N ASP A 454 16.20 13.71 -14.04
CA ASP A 454 16.68 14.54 -15.14
C ASP A 454 16.83 13.70 -16.41
N GLY A 455 15.83 13.78 -17.29
CA GLY A 455 15.80 13.08 -18.57
C GLY A 455 16.88 13.50 -19.57
N ASP A 456 17.48 14.69 -19.43
CA ASP A 456 18.56 15.14 -20.31
C ASP A 456 19.91 14.53 -19.90
N THR A 457 20.14 14.32 -18.60
CA THR A 457 21.39 13.71 -18.08
C THR A 457 21.27 12.20 -17.84
N GLY A 458 20.04 11.68 -17.70
CA GLY A 458 19.76 10.29 -17.33
C GLY A 458 19.91 10.01 -15.83
N VAL A 459 20.20 11.04 -15.03
CA VAL A 459 20.46 10.96 -13.59
C VAL A 459 19.24 11.44 -12.82
N GLY A 460 18.99 10.88 -11.64
CA GLY A 460 17.93 11.30 -10.75
C GLY A 460 18.41 11.42 -9.31
N LYS A 461 17.44 11.60 -8.41
CA LYS A 461 17.75 11.74 -6.99
C LYS A 461 18.40 10.46 -6.43
N PRO A 462 19.48 10.56 -5.63
CA PRO A 462 20.10 9.42 -4.99
C PRO A 462 19.17 8.70 -4.01
N ILE A 463 19.30 7.37 -3.94
CA ILE A 463 18.66 6.50 -2.95
C ILE A 463 19.74 6.10 -1.95
N ARG A 464 19.44 6.19 -0.65
CA ARG A 464 20.42 5.92 0.42
C ARG A 464 19.96 4.81 1.34
N ASP A 465 20.91 4.02 1.81
CA ASP A 465 20.70 3.05 2.87
C ASP A 465 20.74 3.70 4.27
N GLY A 466 20.52 2.91 5.32
CA GLY A 466 20.54 3.37 6.71
C GLY A 466 21.90 3.91 7.19
N SER A 467 22.99 3.67 6.44
CA SER A 467 24.31 4.24 6.69
C SER A 467 24.55 5.58 5.97
N GLY A 468 23.63 5.97 5.08
CA GLY A 468 23.74 7.12 4.19
C GLY A 468 24.50 6.84 2.89
N THR A 469 24.87 5.57 2.63
CA THR A 469 25.54 5.15 1.40
C THR A 469 24.55 5.17 0.25
N VAL A 470 24.98 5.67 -0.91
CA VAL A 470 24.14 5.66 -2.12
C VAL A 470 24.10 4.25 -2.67
N ILE A 471 22.90 3.68 -2.80
CA ILE A 471 22.66 2.33 -3.32
C ILE A 471 21.98 2.32 -4.69
N GLY A 472 21.60 3.50 -5.18
CA GLY A 472 20.98 3.67 -6.49
C GLY A 472 20.62 5.12 -6.74
N GLU A 473 20.06 5.38 -7.91
CA GLU A 473 19.56 6.71 -8.28
C GLU A 473 18.32 6.59 -9.16
N LEU A 474 17.34 7.50 -8.97
CA LEU A 474 16.16 7.52 -9.84
C LEU A 474 16.59 7.73 -11.30
N THR A 475 15.82 7.19 -12.24
CA THR A 475 16.18 7.27 -13.67
C THR A 475 14.96 7.46 -14.56
N PRO A 476 15.11 7.96 -15.80
CA PRO A 476 13.96 8.13 -16.69
C PRO A 476 13.38 6.81 -17.16
N ILE A 477 12.05 6.72 -17.26
CA ILE A 477 11.33 5.50 -17.71
C ILE A 477 11.70 5.02 -19.12
N ALA A 478 12.32 5.88 -19.93
CA ALA A 478 12.81 5.53 -21.26
C ALA A 478 13.87 4.42 -21.25
N VAL A 479 14.50 4.11 -20.09
CA VAL A 479 15.38 2.93 -19.94
C VAL A 479 14.66 1.62 -20.27
N PHE A 480 13.33 1.57 -20.09
CA PHE A 480 12.48 0.43 -20.45
C PHE A 480 11.94 0.48 -21.89
N GLY A 481 12.33 1.48 -22.68
CA GLY A 481 11.79 1.71 -24.03
C GLY A 481 10.34 2.20 -24.04
N VAL A 482 9.82 2.64 -22.90
CA VAL A 482 8.48 3.22 -22.73
C VAL A 482 8.57 4.74 -22.69
N ALA A 483 7.54 5.42 -23.21
CA ALA A 483 7.39 6.87 -23.11
C ALA A 483 6.31 7.22 -22.11
N GLY A 484 6.58 8.14 -21.20
CA GLY A 484 5.61 8.54 -20.19
C GLY A 484 6.28 9.28 -19.03
N PRO A 485 5.53 9.57 -17.96
CA PRO A 485 6.17 10.05 -16.75
C PRO A 485 7.08 8.98 -16.15
N SER A 486 8.18 9.43 -15.55
CA SER A 486 9.07 8.63 -14.73
C SER A 486 8.67 8.64 -13.26
N ILE A 487 7.79 9.57 -12.84
CA ILE A 487 7.30 9.65 -11.45
C ILE A 487 5.77 9.53 -11.46
N SER A 488 5.21 8.67 -10.61
CA SER A 488 3.76 8.57 -10.40
C SER A 488 3.16 9.80 -9.72
N GLY A 489 1.86 9.78 -9.42
CA GLY A 489 1.30 10.67 -8.41
C GLY A 489 1.87 10.36 -7.02
N VAL A 490 1.55 11.22 -6.06
CA VAL A 490 2.11 11.18 -4.69
C VAL A 490 1.02 11.08 -3.66
N SER A 491 1.29 10.40 -2.54
CA SER A 491 0.49 10.45 -1.32
C SER A 491 1.36 10.85 -0.13
N MET A 492 0.74 11.30 0.97
CA MET A 492 1.44 11.73 2.18
C MET A 492 0.87 11.09 3.43
N ASP A 493 1.75 10.81 4.40
CA ASP A 493 1.37 10.50 5.78
C ASP A 493 1.30 11.77 6.65
N ALA A 494 0.88 11.63 7.91
CA ALA A 494 0.74 12.75 8.85
C ALA A 494 2.06 13.46 9.23
N ALA A 495 3.22 12.86 8.97
CA ALA A 495 4.53 13.46 9.23
C ALA A 495 5.07 14.25 8.02
N GLY A 496 4.36 14.21 6.90
CA GLY A 496 4.75 14.89 5.67
C GLY A 496 5.71 14.09 4.81
N ASN A 497 5.90 12.78 5.10
CA ASN A 497 6.65 11.91 4.21
C ASN A 497 5.82 11.63 2.95
N ILE A 498 6.50 11.48 1.81
CA ILE A 498 5.86 11.35 0.50
C ILE A 498 6.11 9.96 -0.06
N TYR A 499 5.07 9.30 -0.56
CA TYR A 499 5.14 7.97 -1.16
C TYR A 499 4.84 8.04 -2.65
N PHE A 500 5.65 7.38 -3.47
CA PHE A 500 5.55 7.40 -4.93
C PHE A 500 6.26 6.22 -5.60
N LEU A 501 6.01 6.04 -6.90
CA LEU A 501 6.69 5.10 -7.78
C LEU A 501 7.65 5.83 -8.72
N SER A 502 8.82 5.23 -8.97
CA SER A 502 9.77 5.70 -10.00
C SER A 502 10.64 4.55 -10.50
N PRO A 503 11.12 4.59 -11.76
CA PRO A 503 12.28 3.82 -12.16
C PRO A 503 13.52 4.28 -11.42
N PHE A 504 14.46 3.37 -11.20
CA PHE A 504 15.78 3.66 -10.68
C PHE A 504 16.83 2.70 -11.26
N LEU A 505 18.09 3.14 -11.21
CA LEU A 505 19.25 2.28 -11.41
C LEU A 505 19.63 1.71 -10.04
N ASP A 506 19.52 0.39 -9.88
CA ASP A 506 20.02 -0.34 -8.73
C ASP A 506 21.53 -0.60 -8.94
N TYR A 507 22.35 -0.31 -7.93
CA TYR A 507 23.79 -0.62 -7.98
C TYR A 507 24.09 -2.09 -7.62
N GLY A 508 23.04 -2.87 -7.36
CA GLY A 508 23.14 -4.27 -7.02
C GLY A 508 23.71 -4.51 -5.62
N PRO A 509 23.87 -5.79 -5.24
CA PRO A 509 24.33 -6.17 -3.90
C PRO A 509 25.73 -5.65 -3.51
N ASP A 510 26.58 -5.31 -4.49
CA ASP A 510 27.91 -4.76 -4.20
C ASP A 510 27.91 -3.24 -3.95
N GLY A 511 26.80 -2.56 -4.24
CA GLY A 511 26.60 -1.13 -4.02
C GLY A 511 27.51 -0.26 -4.88
N MET A 512 28.07 -0.77 -5.98
CA MET A 512 28.98 -0.05 -6.86
C MET A 512 28.46 0.01 -8.29
N ILE A 513 28.24 1.24 -8.77
CA ILE A 513 27.91 1.48 -10.18
C ILE A 513 29.00 0.98 -11.16
N GLY A 514 28.56 0.43 -12.28
CA GLY A 514 29.35 -0.02 -13.41
C GLY A 514 29.75 -1.50 -13.35
N THR A 515 29.08 -2.26 -12.51
CA THR A 515 29.33 -3.70 -12.26
C THR A 515 28.37 -4.54 -13.11
N ALA A 516 28.40 -5.86 -12.94
CA ALA A 516 27.59 -6.78 -13.75
C ALA A 516 26.19 -7.02 -13.18
N ASP A 517 25.98 -6.57 -11.95
CA ASP A 517 24.76 -6.66 -11.15
C ASP A 517 23.94 -5.36 -11.17
N ASP A 518 24.44 -4.28 -11.79
CA ASP A 518 23.63 -3.11 -12.13
C ASP A 518 22.40 -3.51 -12.97
N ASP A 519 21.21 -3.14 -12.51
CA ASP A 519 19.98 -3.28 -13.30
C ASP A 519 19.01 -2.11 -13.10
N PHE A 520 17.98 -2.11 -13.94
CA PHE A 520 16.95 -1.08 -13.93
C PHE A 520 15.66 -1.69 -13.41
N ASP A 521 15.18 -1.10 -12.32
CA ASP A 521 13.97 -1.54 -11.65
C ASP A 521 12.97 -0.39 -11.52
N THR A 522 11.73 -0.75 -11.18
CA THR A 522 10.74 0.20 -10.69
C THR A 522 10.55 -0.02 -9.21
N GLY A 523 10.65 1.05 -8.43
CA GLY A 523 10.55 1.00 -6.97
C GLY A 523 9.38 1.79 -6.40
N ILE A 524 8.97 1.41 -5.19
CA ILE A 524 8.16 2.24 -4.28
C ILE A 524 9.11 2.96 -3.33
N PHE A 525 9.00 4.28 -3.28
CA PHE A 525 9.86 5.12 -2.46
C PHE A 525 9.08 5.83 -1.38
N ARG A 526 9.72 5.98 -0.23
CA ARG A 526 9.35 6.93 0.82
C ARG A 526 10.37 8.07 0.82
N ALA A 527 9.95 9.27 0.46
CA ALA A 527 10.74 10.47 0.67
C ALA A 527 10.52 10.97 2.12
N ILE A 528 11.58 10.91 2.93
CA ILE A 528 11.58 11.22 4.36
C ILE A 528 12.03 12.67 4.54
N TYR A 529 11.25 13.48 5.24
CA TYR A 529 11.61 14.90 5.47
C TYR A 529 12.76 15.02 6.49
N ASP A 530 13.84 15.70 6.12
CA ASP A 530 14.92 16.09 7.03
C ASP A 530 14.68 17.53 7.53
N PRO A 531 14.29 17.73 8.80
CA PRO A 531 14.02 19.06 9.36
C PRO A 531 15.28 19.89 9.61
N ILE A 532 16.47 19.29 9.62
CA ILE A 532 17.75 19.97 9.81
C ILE A 532 18.22 20.57 8.50
N LEU A 533 18.15 19.81 7.40
CA LEU A 533 18.59 20.25 6.08
C LEU A 533 17.50 21.01 5.31
N GLY A 534 16.21 20.75 5.61
CA GLY A 534 15.08 21.39 4.91
C GLY A 534 14.83 20.79 3.53
N GLY A 535 14.90 19.46 3.43
CA GLY A 535 14.66 18.71 2.20
C GLY A 535 14.24 17.26 2.50
N TYR A 536 14.37 16.38 1.52
CA TYR A 536 13.94 14.99 1.65
C TYR A 536 15.04 14.02 1.23
N ASP A 537 15.18 12.89 1.91
CA ASP A 537 15.99 11.74 1.47
C ASP A 537 15.08 10.59 1.01
N LEU A 538 15.58 9.74 0.11
CA LEU A 538 14.80 8.62 -0.44
C LEU A 538 15.16 7.29 0.23
N ASP A 539 14.13 6.64 0.76
CA ASP A 539 14.15 5.25 1.19
C ASP A 539 13.40 4.36 0.17
N LEU A 540 14.03 3.27 -0.24
CA LEU A 540 13.44 2.26 -1.11
C LEU A 540 12.71 1.22 -0.28
N LEU A 541 11.40 1.07 -0.50
CA LEU A 541 10.59 0.09 0.20
C LEU A 541 10.57 -1.25 -0.54
N ILE A 542 10.20 -1.24 -1.82
CA ILE A 542 9.94 -2.43 -2.64
C ILE A 542 10.41 -2.15 -4.06
N GLN A 543 10.91 -3.17 -4.76
CA GLN A 543 11.26 -3.09 -6.18
C GLN A 543 10.65 -4.22 -7.02
N THR A 544 10.58 -4.03 -8.33
CA THR A 544 10.36 -5.12 -9.29
C THR A 544 11.46 -6.16 -9.20
N GLY A 545 11.18 -7.42 -9.56
CA GLY A 545 12.17 -8.50 -9.44
C GLY A 545 12.38 -9.03 -8.02
N GLN A 546 11.94 -8.30 -6.99
CA GLN A 546 11.97 -8.77 -5.60
C GLN A 546 11.06 -9.98 -5.39
N VAL A 547 11.62 -11.02 -4.78
CA VAL A 547 10.93 -12.28 -4.48
C VAL A 547 10.52 -12.31 -3.01
N PHE A 548 9.29 -12.73 -2.75
CA PHE A 548 8.73 -12.89 -1.41
C PHE A 548 8.12 -14.28 -1.25
N THR A 549 8.30 -14.89 -0.09
CA THR A 549 7.57 -16.10 0.29
C THR A 549 6.25 -15.72 0.96
N SER A 550 5.11 -16.09 0.37
CA SER A 550 3.78 -15.80 0.94
C SER A 550 3.58 -16.53 2.26
N ALA A 551 3.23 -15.80 3.32
CA ALA A 551 2.92 -16.39 4.62
C ALA A 551 1.59 -17.19 4.64
N ASN A 552 0.70 -16.98 3.66
CA ASN A 552 -0.52 -17.78 3.51
C ASN A 552 -0.27 -19.08 2.76
N THR A 553 0.54 -19.07 1.71
CA THR A 553 0.68 -20.22 0.79
C THR A 553 1.98 -21.00 0.98
N GLY A 554 3.02 -20.38 1.54
CA GLY A 554 4.38 -20.90 1.56
C GLY A 554 5.04 -20.96 0.18
N LEU A 555 4.41 -20.38 -0.85
CA LEU A 555 4.95 -20.29 -2.21
C LEU A 555 5.67 -18.95 -2.38
N ASP A 556 6.70 -18.97 -3.21
CA ASP A 556 7.38 -17.76 -3.62
C ASP A 556 6.58 -17.04 -4.71
N TYR A 557 6.64 -15.71 -4.69
CA TYR A 557 6.14 -14.88 -5.75
C TYR A 557 7.08 -13.73 -6.03
N VAL A 558 7.08 -13.27 -7.28
CA VAL A 558 7.87 -12.11 -7.71
C VAL A 558 6.95 -10.99 -8.16
N ILE A 559 7.26 -9.76 -7.75
CA ILE A 559 6.62 -8.55 -8.30
C ILE A 559 7.24 -8.27 -9.66
N THR A 560 6.44 -8.42 -10.71
CA THR A 560 6.94 -8.30 -12.10
C THR A 560 6.71 -6.92 -12.70
N PHE A 561 5.75 -6.16 -12.18
CA PHE A 561 5.38 -4.89 -12.78
C PHE A 561 4.71 -3.94 -11.78
N LEU A 562 5.14 -2.69 -11.81
CA LEU A 562 4.54 -1.55 -11.11
C LEU A 562 4.16 -0.49 -12.15
N ASP A 563 2.86 -0.15 -12.19
CA ASP A 563 2.30 0.75 -13.19
C ASP A 563 2.65 2.23 -12.90
N ILE A 564 3.47 2.85 -13.74
CA ILE A 564 3.70 4.31 -13.73
C ILE A 564 3.12 4.95 -14.99
N ALA A 565 3.49 4.39 -16.15
CA ALA A 565 3.09 4.85 -17.47
C ALA A 565 2.55 3.69 -18.31
N ASP A 566 1.63 4.02 -19.21
CA ASP A 566 1.25 3.14 -20.31
C ASP A 566 1.98 3.56 -21.61
N ALA A 567 1.56 3.03 -22.75
CA ALA A 567 2.24 3.22 -24.03
C ALA A 567 2.42 4.69 -24.46
N ASN A 568 1.70 5.64 -23.87
CA ASN A 568 1.77 7.05 -24.28
C ASN A 568 1.44 8.09 -23.18
N SER A 569 1.19 7.68 -21.93
CA SER A 569 0.72 8.56 -20.85
C SER A 569 0.87 7.93 -19.45
N SER A 570 0.43 8.62 -18.40
CA SER A 570 0.35 8.05 -17.04
C SER A 570 -0.61 6.86 -17.02
N SER A 571 -0.20 5.72 -16.46
CA SER A 571 -1.07 4.55 -16.32
C SER A 571 -2.27 4.91 -15.43
N SER A 572 -3.49 4.53 -15.80
CA SER A 572 -4.65 4.74 -14.93
C SER A 572 -4.58 3.94 -13.63
N GLY A 573 -3.73 2.91 -13.56
CA GLY A 573 -3.47 2.12 -12.35
C GLY A 573 -2.37 2.70 -11.46
N THR A 574 -1.74 3.82 -11.84
CA THR A 574 -0.61 4.38 -11.09
C THR A 574 -1.00 4.89 -9.69
N PHE A 575 0.01 5.00 -8.83
CA PHE A 575 -0.07 5.56 -7.47
C PHE A 575 -0.44 7.06 -7.46
N PHE A 576 -1.32 7.50 -6.54
CA PHE A 576 -1.86 8.87 -6.42
C PHE A 576 -2.17 9.27 -4.96
N GLY A 577 -2.82 10.43 -4.75
CA GLY A 577 -3.07 11.05 -3.45
C GLY A 577 -3.72 10.20 -2.36
N HIS A 578 -4.47 9.15 -2.70
CA HIS A 578 -5.18 8.29 -1.75
C HIS A 578 -4.61 6.87 -1.69
N ASN A 579 -3.31 6.68 -1.90
CA ASN A 579 -2.66 5.37 -1.80
C ASN A 579 -1.99 5.10 -0.44
N THR A 580 -2.01 6.07 0.48
CA THR A 580 -1.64 5.84 1.88
C THR A 580 -2.76 6.27 2.81
N THR A 581 -2.73 5.78 4.06
CA THR A 581 -3.46 6.43 5.15
C THR A 581 -2.82 7.79 5.46
N TYR A 582 -3.63 8.71 5.99
CA TYR A 582 -3.08 9.87 6.70
C TYR A 582 -2.71 9.48 8.12
N ASP A 583 -3.61 8.77 8.80
CA ASP A 583 -3.38 8.26 10.15
C ASP A 583 -2.19 7.28 10.15
N GLY A 584 -1.29 7.46 11.11
CA GLY A 584 -0.20 6.52 11.33
C GLY A 584 -0.65 5.23 12.02
N PHE A 585 0.27 4.29 12.17
CA PHE A 585 0.01 3.00 12.79
C PHE A 585 -0.50 3.18 14.24
N PRO A 586 -1.64 2.56 14.61
CA PRO A 586 -2.29 2.81 15.90
C PRO A 586 -1.37 2.59 17.10
N GLY A 587 -1.11 3.68 17.84
CA GLY A 587 -0.36 3.67 19.09
C GLY A 587 1.17 3.79 18.97
N LEU A 588 1.73 3.78 17.75
CA LEU A 588 3.19 3.86 17.53
C LEU A 588 3.64 5.06 16.68
N ALA A 589 2.72 5.72 15.96
CA ALA A 589 3.02 6.89 15.15
C ALA A 589 3.54 8.09 15.99
N ASP A 590 4.50 8.82 15.45
CA ASP A 590 5.01 10.08 15.99
C ASP A 590 5.26 11.10 14.85
N PRO A 591 4.24 11.88 14.47
CA PRO A 591 4.37 12.86 13.39
C PRO A 591 5.40 13.98 13.65
N ALA A 592 5.90 14.12 14.88
CA ALA A 592 6.96 15.07 15.19
C ALA A 592 8.34 14.58 14.74
N ASP A 593 8.49 13.27 14.49
CA ASP A 593 9.69 12.62 13.97
C ASP A 593 9.41 11.99 12.60
N PRO A 594 9.70 12.69 11.49
CA PRO A 594 9.47 12.15 10.14
C PRO A 594 10.16 10.81 9.86
N ALA A 595 11.27 10.51 10.55
CA ALA A 595 11.98 9.24 10.37
C ALA A 595 11.23 8.04 10.99
N ASN A 596 10.28 8.27 11.89
CA ASN A 596 9.48 7.19 12.46
C ASN A 596 8.58 6.55 11.38
N HIS A 597 8.92 5.31 10.98
CA HIS A 597 8.14 4.58 9.97
C HIS A 597 6.70 4.27 10.37
N PHE A 598 6.37 4.30 11.67
CA PHE A 598 4.99 4.15 12.14
C PHE A 598 4.10 5.33 11.80
N ASN A 599 4.65 6.42 11.26
CA ASN A 599 3.85 7.48 10.67
C ASN A 599 3.04 6.99 9.46
N LEU A 600 3.48 5.92 8.79
CA LEU A 600 2.64 5.18 7.85
C LEU A 600 1.69 4.25 8.62
N GLY A 601 0.39 4.42 8.45
CA GLY A 601 -0.58 3.44 8.94
C GLY A 601 -0.75 2.26 7.99
N GLY A 602 -0.78 2.55 6.69
CA GLY A 602 -0.74 1.56 5.62
C GLY A 602 -0.62 2.23 4.24
N LEU A 603 -0.19 1.45 3.26
CA LEU A 603 -0.01 1.83 1.87
C LEU A 603 -0.60 0.75 0.96
N THR A 604 -1.25 1.16 -0.14
CA THR A 604 -1.72 0.25 -1.18
C THR A 604 -1.12 0.58 -2.54
N PHE A 605 -0.90 -0.45 -3.35
CA PHE A 605 -0.48 -0.30 -4.74
C PHE A 605 -0.97 -1.48 -5.59
N ALA A 606 -1.30 -1.20 -6.84
CA ALA A 606 -1.57 -2.22 -7.84
C ALA A 606 -0.25 -2.74 -8.43
N ALA A 607 -0.14 -4.06 -8.57
CA ALA A 607 1.00 -4.68 -9.23
C ALA A 607 0.59 -5.96 -9.94
N SER A 608 1.42 -6.37 -10.92
CA SER A 608 1.37 -7.72 -11.48
C SER A 608 2.44 -8.59 -10.83
N MET A 609 2.07 -9.81 -10.47
CA MET A 609 2.94 -10.77 -9.81
C MET A 609 2.80 -12.17 -10.42
N ILE A 610 3.84 -12.99 -10.26
CA ILE A 610 3.83 -14.40 -10.66
C ILE A 610 4.16 -15.24 -9.43
N TYR A 611 3.31 -16.21 -9.08
CA TYR A 611 3.64 -17.23 -8.08
C TYR A 611 4.42 -18.37 -8.74
N ASP A 612 5.52 -18.80 -8.13
CA ASP A 612 6.17 -20.09 -8.44
C ASP A 612 5.26 -21.22 -7.94
N SER A 613 4.30 -21.58 -8.79
CA SER A 613 3.20 -22.49 -8.44
C SER A 613 3.60 -23.94 -8.62
N ASN A 614 4.62 -24.20 -9.44
CA ASN A 614 5.17 -25.52 -9.69
C ASN A 614 6.43 -25.83 -8.84
N ALA A 615 6.93 -24.85 -8.09
CA ALA A 615 8.09 -24.92 -7.20
C ALA A 615 9.40 -25.29 -7.91
N ASP A 616 9.60 -24.78 -9.13
CA ASP A 616 10.82 -25.02 -9.91
C ASP A 616 11.86 -23.88 -9.81
N GLY A 617 11.53 -22.80 -9.08
CA GLY A 617 12.37 -21.64 -8.87
C GLY A 617 12.42 -20.69 -10.05
N LEU A 618 11.63 -20.92 -11.10
CA LEU A 618 11.37 -19.98 -12.18
C LEU A 618 10.02 -19.32 -11.95
N PHE A 619 9.84 -18.12 -12.50
CA PHE A 619 8.59 -17.36 -12.42
C PHE A 619 8.05 -17.17 -13.84
N ASP A 620 7.51 -18.25 -14.43
CA ASP A 620 7.14 -18.29 -15.83
C ASP A 620 5.78 -18.97 -16.09
N THR A 621 4.96 -18.29 -16.90
CA THR A 621 3.61 -18.78 -17.19
C THR A 621 3.56 -19.95 -18.19
N LEU A 622 4.70 -20.33 -18.78
CA LEU A 622 4.78 -21.41 -19.77
C LEU A 622 4.94 -22.78 -19.11
N THR A 623 5.51 -22.84 -17.92
CA THR A 623 5.77 -24.06 -17.14
C THR A 623 4.72 -24.32 -16.06
N GLY A 624 3.74 -23.42 -15.91
CA GLY A 624 2.55 -23.63 -15.07
C GLY A 624 2.34 -22.60 -13.97
N ASP A 625 3.13 -21.53 -13.93
CA ASP A 625 2.97 -20.49 -12.91
C ASP A 625 1.79 -19.57 -13.16
N GLU A 626 1.24 -19.07 -12.05
CA GLU A 626 0.04 -18.26 -12.07
C GLU A 626 0.38 -16.77 -11.96
N ASN A 627 0.07 -16.02 -13.02
CA ASN A 627 0.19 -14.57 -13.07
C ASN A 627 -1.14 -13.90 -12.72
N TYR A 628 -1.08 -12.92 -11.83
CA TYR A 628 -2.23 -12.14 -11.41
C TYR A 628 -1.91 -10.66 -11.25
N SER A 629 -2.93 -9.82 -11.49
CA SER A 629 -2.98 -8.46 -10.95
C SER A 629 -3.60 -8.43 -9.55
N TYR A 630 -2.95 -7.74 -8.62
CA TYR A 630 -3.39 -7.60 -7.24
C TYR A 630 -3.32 -6.15 -6.77
N LEU A 631 -4.22 -5.79 -5.85
CA LEU A 631 -3.97 -4.69 -4.93
C LEU A 631 -3.17 -5.24 -3.75
N PHE A 632 -1.93 -4.79 -3.62
CA PHE A 632 -1.07 -5.07 -2.48
C PHE A 632 -1.35 -4.12 -1.33
N TYR A 633 -1.02 -4.58 -0.12
CA TYR A 633 -1.06 -3.78 1.09
C TYR A 633 0.25 -3.92 1.85
N VAL A 634 0.78 -2.77 2.29
CA VAL A 634 1.99 -2.64 3.08
C VAL A 634 1.64 -1.87 4.34
N GLN A 635 2.18 -2.29 5.48
CA GLN A 635 2.11 -1.53 6.71
C GLN A 635 3.39 -1.77 7.51
N PRO A 636 3.77 -0.87 8.42
CA PRO A 636 4.88 -1.16 9.32
C PRO A 636 4.53 -2.35 10.21
N LEU A 637 5.46 -3.27 10.38
CA LEU A 637 5.33 -4.31 11.38
C LEU A 637 5.87 -3.73 12.69
N GLY A 638 5.01 -3.68 13.70
CA GLY A 638 5.37 -3.25 15.05
C GLY A 638 6.66 -3.92 15.53
N GLY A 639 7.77 -3.18 15.49
CA GLY A 639 8.99 -3.42 16.24
C GLY A 639 8.73 -3.29 17.74
N SER A 640 8.00 -4.27 18.27
CA SER A 640 8.02 -4.62 19.68
C SER A 640 7.51 -6.05 19.80
N ASN A 641 8.45 -7.00 19.69
CA ASN A 641 8.37 -8.47 19.91
C ASN A 641 8.99 -9.30 18.78
N ILE A 642 10.07 -8.84 18.15
CA ILE A 642 11.12 -9.83 17.93
C ILE A 642 11.75 -10.09 19.31
N THR A 643 11.84 -11.35 19.71
CA THR A 643 12.71 -11.69 20.85
C THR A 643 14.09 -11.56 20.25
N ASP A 644 14.81 -10.48 20.51
CA ASP A 644 16.14 -10.24 19.95
C ASP A 644 17.05 -9.94 21.12
N CYS A 645 17.53 -11.00 21.76
CA CYS A 645 18.29 -10.86 22.99
C CYS A 645 19.74 -10.44 22.74
N ASN A 646 20.26 -10.59 21.52
CA ASN A 646 21.60 -10.17 21.12
C ASN A 646 21.64 -8.77 20.46
N ASN A 647 20.46 -8.16 20.22
CA ASN A 647 20.21 -6.86 19.59
C ASN A 647 20.85 -6.72 18.20
N ASN A 648 20.85 -7.79 17.40
CA ASN A 648 21.37 -7.76 16.04
C ASN A 648 20.32 -7.35 14.99
N GLY A 649 19.07 -7.11 15.41
CA GLY A 649 17.95 -6.72 14.55
C GLY A 649 17.20 -7.89 13.92
N ILE A 650 17.52 -9.13 14.29
CA ILE A 650 16.91 -10.38 13.81
C ILE A 650 16.22 -11.06 15.01
N ASP A 651 15.06 -11.68 14.80
CA ASP A 651 14.40 -12.47 15.86
C ASP A 651 15.23 -13.72 16.21
N ASP A 652 15.37 -14.01 17.49
CA ASP A 652 16.03 -15.16 18.11
C ASP A 652 15.66 -16.48 17.39
N ALA A 653 14.38 -16.68 17.06
CA ALA A 653 13.94 -17.90 16.38
C ALA A 653 14.39 -17.95 14.92
N ILE A 654 14.51 -16.80 14.25
CA ILE A 654 15.04 -16.67 12.90
C ILE A 654 16.55 -16.90 12.91
N ASP A 655 17.26 -16.38 13.91
CA ASP A 655 18.69 -16.58 14.10
C ASP A 655 19.05 -18.06 14.28
N ILE A 656 18.24 -18.77 15.09
CA ILE A 656 18.38 -20.21 15.31
C ILE A 656 18.01 -21.01 14.05
N ALA A 657 16.92 -20.64 13.36
CA ALA A 657 16.45 -21.35 12.17
C ALA A 657 17.42 -21.23 10.98
N ASN A 658 18.04 -20.06 10.82
CA ASN A 658 19.03 -19.79 9.77
C ASN A 658 20.44 -20.27 10.13
N GLY A 659 20.65 -20.71 11.38
CA GLY A 659 21.94 -21.15 11.90
C GLY A 659 22.96 -20.03 12.05
N THR A 660 22.51 -18.76 12.08
CA THR A 660 23.34 -17.59 12.38
C THR A 660 23.66 -17.49 13.86
N SER A 661 22.81 -18.07 14.73
CA SER A 661 23.06 -18.29 16.15
C SER A 661 22.78 -19.74 16.59
N THR A 662 23.41 -20.16 17.69
CA THR A 662 23.24 -21.50 18.27
C THR A 662 22.26 -21.48 19.43
N ASP A 663 21.39 -22.49 19.50
CA ASP A 663 20.56 -22.84 20.66
C ASP A 663 20.86 -24.29 21.04
N LEU A 664 21.90 -24.50 21.84
CA LEU A 664 22.35 -25.85 22.21
C LEU A 664 21.41 -26.52 23.22
N ASN A 665 20.63 -25.75 23.97
CA ASN A 665 19.79 -26.26 25.06
C ASN A 665 18.31 -26.45 24.65
N GLY A 666 17.91 -25.93 23.48
CA GLY A 666 16.59 -26.04 22.88
C GLY A 666 15.52 -25.18 23.56
N ASP A 667 15.90 -24.09 24.24
CA ASP A 667 14.98 -23.22 24.97
C ASP A 667 14.38 -22.09 24.11
N GLY A 668 14.83 -21.96 22.86
CA GLY A 668 14.35 -20.96 21.91
C GLY A 668 15.00 -19.59 22.07
N ILE A 669 16.13 -19.49 22.79
CA ILE A 669 16.90 -18.25 23.00
C ILE A 669 18.37 -18.52 22.61
N PRO A 670 18.99 -17.71 21.73
CA PRO A 670 20.40 -17.84 21.37
C PRO A 670 21.37 -17.88 22.56
N ASP A 671 22.38 -18.75 22.47
CA ASP A 671 23.36 -19.01 23.52
C ASP A 671 24.19 -17.76 23.90
N GLU A 672 24.36 -16.79 22.99
CA GLU A 672 25.08 -15.54 23.21
C GLU A 672 24.33 -14.52 24.10
N CYS A 673 23.08 -14.80 24.43
CA CYS A 673 22.21 -13.81 25.06
C CYS A 673 22.42 -13.61 26.56
N PRO A 674 22.15 -12.40 27.09
CA PRO A 674 22.35 -12.09 28.50
C PRO A 674 21.49 -12.96 29.43
N GLY A 675 22.13 -13.83 30.21
CA GLY A 675 21.45 -14.74 31.15
C GLY A 675 21.74 -16.22 30.87
N GLN A 676 22.18 -16.54 29.65
CA GLN A 676 22.72 -17.85 29.28
C GLN A 676 24.15 -17.97 29.86
N SER A 677 24.25 -18.42 31.11
CA SER A 677 25.53 -18.43 31.85
C SER A 677 26.52 -19.43 31.24
N THR A 678 27.78 -19.05 31.07
CA THR A 678 28.84 -19.96 30.59
C THR A 678 29.55 -20.68 31.75
N ARG A 679 29.84 -21.97 31.61
CA ARG A 679 30.66 -22.80 32.51
C ARG A 679 31.81 -23.47 31.76
N LEU A 680 32.80 -24.03 32.45
CA LEU A 680 33.76 -24.93 31.80
C LEU A 680 33.03 -26.19 31.33
N CYS A 681 33.23 -26.62 30.09
CA CYS A 681 32.52 -27.78 29.53
C CYS A 681 32.65 -29.03 30.40
N ALA A 682 33.84 -29.27 30.97
CA ALA A 682 34.10 -30.41 31.84
C ALA A 682 33.56 -30.26 33.28
N ASP A 683 33.21 -29.05 33.74
CA ASP A 683 32.58 -28.79 35.06
C ASP A 683 31.06 -29.01 34.95
N VAL A 684 30.64 -30.27 34.82
CA VAL A 684 29.25 -30.63 34.49
C VAL A 684 28.29 -30.35 35.65
N ASN A 685 28.80 -30.34 36.88
CA ASN A 685 28.01 -29.99 38.05
C ASN A 685 27.94 -28.48 38.34
N ASN A 686 28.69 -27.67 37.57
CA ASN A 686 28.76 -26.21 37.66
C ASN A 686 29.09 -25.71 39.07
N ASN A 687 30.05 -26.35 39.74
CA ASN A 687 30.53 -25.92 41.06
C ASN A 687 31.74 -24.98 40.97
N GLY A 688 32.21 -24.68 39.76
CA GLY A 688 33.32 -23.78 39.46
C GLY A 688 34.69 -24.48 39.42
N VAL A 689 34.75 -25.82 39.52
CA VAL A 689 36.00 -26.59 39.58
C VAL A 689 35.88 -27.87 38.77
N VAL A 690 36.80 -28.10 37.82
CA VAL A 690 36.90 -29.37 37.08
C VAL A 690 37.59 -30.42 37.95
N GLU A 691 36.82 -31.40 38.44
CA GLU A 691 37.28 -32.45 39.36
C GLU A 691 36.55 -33.79 39.14
N ALA A 692 36.95 -34.84 39.87
CA ALA A 692 36.39 -36.19 39.67
C ALA A 692 34.87 -36.29 39.89
N SER A 693 34.27 -35.35 40.63
CA SER A 693 32.83 -35.30 40.87
C SER A 693 32.05 -34.96 39.58
N ASP A 694 32.67 -34.29 38.61
CA ASP A 694 32.07 -33.97 37.31
C ASP A 694 31.81 -35.20 36.45
N PHE A 695 32.60 -36.26 36.62
CA PHE A 695 32.34 -37.51 35.90
C PHE A 695 31.00 -38.12 36.31
N SER A 696 30.66 -38.02 37.60
CA SER A 696 29.37 -38.51 38.09
C SER A 696 28.21 -37.66 37.56
N ALA A 697 28.41 -36.34 37.43
CA ALA A 697 27.44 -35.43 36.85
C ALA A 697 27.28 -35.65 35.33
N TRP A 698 28.37 -35.92 34.61
CA TRP A 698 28.34 -36.26 33.18
C TRP A 698 27.58 -37.56 32.94
N ILE A 699 27.82 -38.60 33.75
CA ILE A 699 27.05 -39.86 33.66
C ILE A 699 25.56 -39.62 33.93
N ALA A 700 25.21 -38.77 34.89
CA ALA A 700 23.82 -38.42 35.15
C ALA A 700 23.18 -37.70 33.95
N ALA A 701 23.87 -36.71 33.38
CA ALA A 701 23.41 -35.96 32.21
C ALA A 701 23.29 -36.87 30.96
N PHE A 702 24.25 -37.77 30.74
CA PHE A 702 24.24 -38.71 29.62
C PHE A 702 23.03 -39.64 29.68
N ASN A 703 22.70 -40.15 30.86
CA ASN A 703 21.57 -41.06 31.04
C ASN A 703 20.20 -40.38 30.87
N THR A 704 20.13 -39.05 31.02
CA THR A 704 18.90 -38.27 30.82
C THR A 704 18.87 -37.55 29.48
N LEU A 705 19.86 -37.80 28.59
CA LEU A 705 20.02 -37.09 27.32
C LEU A 705 20.04 -35.56 27.51
N ASN A 706 20.63 -35.11 28.61
CA ASN A 706 20.76 -33.69 28.90
C ASN A 706 21.91 -33.10 28.08
N TYR A 707 21.70 -31.92 27.50
CA TYR A 707 22.67 -31.22 26.65
C TYR A 707 24.02 -31.00 27.35
N ARG A 708 24.09 -30.96 28.69
CA ARG A 708 25.36 -30.87 29.43
C ARG A 708 26.31 -32.04 29.16
N ALA A 709 25.79 -33.17 28.66
CA ALA A 709 26.57 -34.31 28.24
C ALA A 709 27.09 -34.21 26.80
N ASP A 710 26.55 -33.32 25.97
CA ASP A 710 27.11 -32.97 24.66
C ASP A 710 28.38 -32.16 24.88
N GLN A 711 29.51 -32.75 24.53
CA GLN A 711 30.84 -32.21 24.85
C GLN A 711 31.62 -31.86 23.59
N ASN A 712 31.05 -32.13 22.41
CA ASN A 712 31.64 -31.84 21.11
C ASN A 712 30.80 -30.85 20.27
N GLY A 713 29.63 -30.40 20.75
CA GLY A 713 28.78 -29.44 20.08
C GLY A 713 28.14 -30.01 18.82
N GLY A 714 27.79 -31.29 18.85
CA GLY A 714 27.42 -32.10 17.69
C GLY A 714 26.03 -31.85 17.14
N GLY A 715 25.57 -30.60 17.03
CA GLY A 715 24.31 -30.18 16.40
C GLY A 715 23.03 -30.74 17.05
N LEU A 716 22.10 -29.85 17.44
CA LEU A 716 20.78 -30.18 18.01
C LEU A 716 20.82 -30.97 19.35
N GLY A 717 21.88 -30.82 20.15
CA GLY A 717 21.97 -31.44 21.48
C GLY A 717 22.01 -32.98 21.49
N ALA A 718 22.46 -33.60 20.40
CA ALA A 718 22.49 -35.05 20.26
C ALA A 718 23.60 -35.68 21.11
N VAL A 719 23.27 -36.15 22.30
CA VAL A 719 24.18 -36.90 23.17
C VAL A 719 24.47 -38.29 22.58
N THR A 720 25.69 -38.50 22.12
CA THR A 720 26.17 -39.75 21.49
C THR A 720 27.34 -40.37 22.25
N ALA A 721 27.77 -41.56 21.83
CA ALA A 721 28.97 -42.19 22.38
C ALA A 721 30.27 -41.39 22.10
N ALA A 722 30.27 -40.48 21.11
CA ALA A 722 31.42 -39.64 20.79
C ALA A 722 31.68 -38.58 21.89
N ASP A 723 30.65 -38.17 22.61
CA ASP A 723 30.73 -37.17 23.67
C ASP A 723 31.56 -37.58 24.86
N PHE A 724 31.64 -38.89 25.15
CA PHE A 724 32.53 -39.38 26.18
C PHE A 724 34.00 -39.10 25.85
N THR A 725 34.37 -39.20 24.57
CA THR A 725 35.75 -38.94 24.13
C THR A 725 36.07 -37.45 24.24
N ALA A 726 35.10 -36.59 23.90
CA ALA A 726 35.22 -35.15 24.03
C ALA A 726 35.27 -34.69 25.49
N TRP A 727 34.46 -35.29 26.37
CA TRP A 727 34.51 -35.03 27.80
C TRP A 727 35.90 -35.31 28.40
N ILE A 728 36.53 -36.45 28.04
CA ILE A 728 37.89 -36.77 28.49
C ILE A 728 38.91 -35.72 28.02
N ALA A 729 38.78 -35.24 26.78
CA ALA A 729 39.65 -34.19 26.26
C ALA A 729 39.50 -32.88 27.05
N ASN A 730 38.26 -32.45 27.29
CA ASN A 730 37.95 -31.24 28.06
C ASN A 730 38.41 -31.36 29.52
N PHE A 731 38.21 -32.51 30.15
CA PHE A 731 38.63 -32.77 31.53
C PHE A 731 40.15 -32.66 31.71
N ASN A 732 40.92 -33.18 30.76
CA ASN A 732 42.39 -33.12 30.81
C ASN A 732 42.96 -31.70 30.67
N LEU A 733 42.16 -30.74 30.18
CA LEU A 733 42.54 -29.33 30.09
C LEU A 733 42.26 -28.57 31.40
N GLY A 734 41.48 -29.13 32.33
CA GLY A 734 41.15 -28.50 33.61
C GLY A 734 40.60 -27.09 33.45
N ALA A 735 41.17 -26.12 34.18
CA ALA A 735 40.77 -24.71 34.12
C ALA A 735 41.11 -24.00 32.78
N GLY A 736 41.90 -24.64 31.90
CA GLY A 736 42.19 -24.14 30.55
C GLY A 736 41.32 -24.76 29.46
N GLY A 737 40.27 -25.48 29.83
CA GLY A 737 39.32 -26.09 28.90
C GLY A 737 38.35 -25.08 28.27
N PRO A 738 37.62 -25.49 27.22
CA PRO A 738 36.61 -24.65 26.59
C PRO A 738 35.43 -24.37 27.52
N THR A 739 34.71 -23.27 27.26
CA THR A 739 33.47 -22.92 27.93
C THR A 739 32.25 -23.41 27.13
N CYS A 740 31.25 -23.90 27.84
CA CYS A 740 29.96 -24.36 27.33
C CYS A 740 28.84 -23.65 28.11
N LEU A 741 27.60 -23.72 27.62
CA LEU A 741 26.45 -23.25 28.39
C LEU A 741 26.26 -24.05 29.68
N ASN A 742 25.78 -23.33 30.71
CA ASN A 742 25.57 -23.87 32.05
C ASN A 742 24.45 -24.88 32.11
#